data_AF-A0A8H3DSG8-F1
#
_entry.id   AF-A0A8H3DSG8-F1
#
_cell.length_a   1.000
_cell.length_b   1.000
_cell.length_c   1.000
_cell.angle_alpha   90.00
_cell.angle_beta   90.00
_cell.angle_gamma   90.00
#
_symmetry.space_group_name_H-M   'P 1'
#
loop_
_entity.id
_entity.type
_entity.pdbx_description
1 polymer ?
#
loop_
_entity_poly.entity_id
_entity_poly.type
_entity_poly.pdbx_seq_one_letter_code
_entity_poly.pdbx_strand_id
1 'polypeptide(L)'
;MSESATHPSAGESIVVGLYGLPGCGKTFLIDQLKLSPDLGEEHFAYYDGSAVLSSLLAGGLAEFKQMDDQQKYRTRERAIRVISAECASSGRVGVVAGHLLFWDEHAPAQLAWTAADASVYTHIFFLDVPSEEVAKRRLGDTVRARPPASLAHLEKWASAEQSQLREICLENGILFTTTSPSKVAALLRDVQCHTEAYNLDRAEEYLDSIVSTHKSNSNSVLVLDGDRTLIPDDTGALFDRLMLERDGTSGDGPLKSIFKSSLGYSYTAFRQVAFMYSGLEQATFDEYCRQVASSVTVYPEFVMMLQRAAGVAAVVVTCGLRAIWERIIDRAGLSETVKVVGGGRLEDGFVVTADVKAALVARLQDVHGKYVCAFGDSILDLPMLKVADRAVVVVGEEGKRSRAMERALARAVEEDGFLACQVILPPTTSPRLDSVRLPLVDITSEHFLASILSPVVLAPANVARLLMTPMRDAAVSGPHLRKAHESVGRYLAVSLLSASECIGLEEYSIRHVQGHETTGYRFRDEARTTIVALMRGGEPMALGVNEVMPLAMFVHAKLPSDLKAEYVEGQRTIILVDSVINTGTSIVGFVARIREVDACIRIVVVAGVVQAKSFSRTALARVLTADRNFVIVALRQSDNKFTGKGTTDTGNRLFNTTRLD
;
A
#
# COMPACT_ATOMS: atom_id res chain seq x y z
N MET A 1 -16.32 7.27 7.57
CA MET A 1 -16.33 6.64 8.91
C MET A 1 -17.54 5.75 8.97
N SER A 2 -17.36 4.50 8.58
CA SER A 2 -18.21 3.36 8.91
C SER A 2 -17.22 2.33 9.41
N GLU A 3 -17.24 2.02 10.70
CA GLU A 3 -16.47 0.91 11.25
C GLU A 3 -16.89 -0.35 10.48
N SER A 4 -16.00 -0.84 9.61
CA SER A 4 -16.14 -2.17 9.02
C SER A 4 -15.81 -3.15 10.13
N ALA A 5 -16.81 -3.91 10.58
CA ALA A 5 -16.60 -5.00 11.51
C ALA A 5 -15.64 -6.02 10.89
N THR A 6 -14.41 -5.99 11.38
CA THR A 6 -13.29 -6.86 11.00
C THR A 6 -12.84 -7.58 12.27
N HIS A 7 -13.03 -8.89 12.29
CA HIS A 7 -12.44 -9.83 13.24
C HIS A 7 -12.76 -9.66 14.74
N PRO A 8 -12.48 -10.72 15.51
CA PRO A 8 -12.57 -10.68 16.94
C PRO A 8 -11.79 -9.54 17.56
N SER A 9 -12.52 -8.58 18.15
CA SER A 9 -11.97 -7.84 19.28
C SER A 9 -11.45 -8.83 20.32
N ALA A 10 -10.47 -8.42 21.15
CA ALA A 10 -9.91 -9.24 22.21
C ALA A 10 -11.02 -9.97 23.01
N GLY A 11 -11.29 -11.25 22.68
CA GLY A 11 -12.45 -11.99 23.18
C GLY A 11 -13.14 -13.00 22.26
N GLU A 12 -13.04 -12.95 20.92
CA GLU A 12 -13.69 -13.98 20.07
C GLU A 12 -12.74 -15.11 19.62
N SER A 13 -13.29 -16.32 19.55
CA SER A 13 -12.58 -17.59 19.35
C SER A 13 -12.42 -17.95 17.88
N ILE A 14 -11.28 -18.53 17.49
CA ILE A 14 -11.13 -19.17 16.18
C ILE A 14 -11.75 -20.57 16.22
N VAL A 15 -12.77 -20.79 15.41
CA VAL A 15 -13.41 -22.10 15.23
C VAL A 15 -13.42 -22.50 13.75
N VAL A 16 -12.88 -23.68 13.47
CA VAL A 16 -12.72 -24.28 12.14
C VAL A 16 -13.66 -25.48 12.01
N GLY A 17 -14.53 -25.44 11.02
CA GLY A 17 -15.38 -26.56 10.64
C GLY A 17 -14.68 -27.49 9.65
N LEU A 18 -14.50 -28.76 10.01
CA LEU A 18 -14.13 -29.82 9.07
C LEU A 18 -15.41 -30.44 8.50
N TYR A 19 -15.71 -30.12 7.24
CA TYR A 19 -16.92 -30.55 6.53
C TYR A 19 -16.58 -31.57 5.43
N GLY A 20 -17.60 -32.22 4.90
CA GLY A 20 -17.46 -33.24 3.85
C GLY A 20 -18.46 -34.37 4.04
N LEU A 21 -18.60 -35.21 3.02
CA LEU A 21 -19.59 -36.29 3.03
C LEU A 21 -19.45 -37.24 4.23
N PRO A 22 -20.54 -37.82 4.75
CA PRO A 22 -20.46 -38.93 5.68
C PRO A 22 -19.66 -40.10 5.08
N GLY A 23 -18.56 -40.48 5.74
CA GLY A 23 -17.62 -41.48 5.24
C GLY A 23 -16.31 -40.92 4.63
N CYS A 24 -16.17 -39.59 4.52
CA CYS A 24 -14.93 -38.98 4.00
C CYS A 24 -13.72 -39.09 4.97
N GLY A 25 -13.93 -39.51 6.22
CA GLY A 25 -12.86 -39.75 7.19
C GLY A 25 -12.60 -38.63 8.20
N LYS A 26 -13.54 -37.69 8.42
CA LYS A 26 -13.40 -36.58 9.40
C LYS A 26 -12.91 -37.03 10.78
N THR A 27 -13.59 -37.99 11.42
CA THR A 27 -13.23 -38.47 12.77
C THR A 27 -11.83 -39.07 12.78
N PHE A 28 -11.52 -39.93 11.81
CA PHE A 28 -10.20 -40.51 11.65
C PHE A 28 -9.11 -39.44 11.47
N LEU A 29 -9.38 -38.41 10.68
CA LEU A 29 -8.46 -37.29 10.50
C LEU A 29 -8.25 -36.52 11.79
N ILE A 30 -9.32 -36.20 12.54
CA ILE A 30 -9.20 -35.55 13.85
C ILE A 30 -8.33 -36.37 14.80
N ASP A 31 -8.54 -37.68 14.87
CA ASP A 31 -7.73 -38.55 15.72
C ASP A 31 -6.25 -38.54 15.30
N GLN A 32 -5.96 -38.49 14.00
CA GLN A 32 -4.59 -38.32 13.51
C GLN A 32 -3.98 -36.96 13.86
N LEU A 33 -4.77 -35.88 13.78
CA LEU A 33 -4.31 -34.52 14.11
C LEU A 33 -3.96 -34.40 15.60
N LYS A 34 -4.76 -35.01 16.48
CA LYS A 34 -4.47 -35.09 17.93
C LYS A 34 -3.15 -35.76 18.26
N LEU A 35 -2.79 -36.78 17.48
CA LEU A 35 -1.53 -37.52 17.65
C LEU A 35 -0.34 -36.82 16.99
N SER A 36 -0.56 -35.75 16.23
CA SER A 36 0.50 -35.01 15.57
C SER A 36 1.31 -34.19 16.59
N PRO A 37 2.65 -34.24 16.58
CA PRO A 37 3.48 -33.49 17.51
C PRO A 37 3.25 -31.97 17.48
N ASP A 38 2.97 -31.43 16.28
CA ASP A 38 2.90 -29.97 16.08
C ASP A 38 1.47 -29.41 16.19
N LEU A 39 0.45 -30.28 16.17
CA LEU A 39 -0.94 -29.86 16.27
C LEU A 39 -1.50 -30.23 17.63
N GLY A 40 -1.37 -31.48 18.08
CA GLY A 40 -1.59 -31.90 19.46
C GLY A 40 -2.85 -31.29 20.12
N GLU A 41 -2.88 -31.22 21.45
CA GLU A 41 -3.99 -30.55 22.16
C GLU A 41 -3.55 -29.29 22.93
N GLU A 42 -2.29 -28.86 22.73
CA GLU A 42 -1.71 -27.67 23.36
C GLU A 42 -2.36 -26.40 22.82
N HIS A 43 -2.41 -26.26 21.49
CA HIS A 43 -2.96 -25.07 20.83
C HIS A 43 -4.32 -25.30 20.15
N PHE A 44 -4.76 -26.56 20.08
CA PHE A 44 -6.00 -26.95 19.41
C PHE A 44 -6.92 -27.70 20.36
N ALA A 45 -8.22 -27.53 20.15
CA ALA A 45 -9.26 -28.28 20.82
C ALA A 45 -10.14 -28.95 19.75
N TYR A 46 -10.26 -30.28 19.79
CA TYR A 46 -10.99 -31.02 18.77
C TYR A 46 -12.32 -31.54 19.29
N TYR A 47 -13.37 -31.32 18.51
CA TYR A 47 -14.74 -31.65 18.88
C TYR A 47 -15.38 -32.55 17.82
N ASP A 48 -15.94 -33.69 18.28
CA ASP A 48 -16.97 -34.40 17.53
C ASP A 48 -18.30 -33.73 17.85
N GLY A 49 -18.92 -33.05 16.86
CA GLY A 49 -20.18 -32.35 17.06
C GLY A 49 -21.29 -33.24 17.63
N SER A 50 -21.29 -34.53 17.31
CA SER A 50 -22.27 -35.48 17.86
C SER A 50 -22.02 -35.81 19.34
N ALA A 51 -20.76 -35.81 19.79
CA ALA A 51 -20.40 -36.01 21.19
C ALA A 51 -20.77 -34.79 22.03
N VAL A 52 -20.54 -33.58 21.52
CA VAL A 52 -20.94 -32.32 22.19
C VAL A 52 -22.46 -32.22 22.30
N LEU A 53 -23.20 -32.57 21.25
CA LEU A 53 -24.67 -32.64 21.32
C LEU A 53 -25.13 -33.65 22.37
N SER A 54 -24.46 -34.80 22.46
CA SER A 54 -24.80 -35.84 23.43
C SER A 54 -24.51 -35.42 24.87
N SER A 55 -23.52 -34.56 25.13
CA SER A 55 -23.21 -34.10 26.50
C SER A 55 -24.18 -33.04 27.01
N LEU A 56 -24.92 -32.37 26.12
CA LEU A 56 -25.92 -31.35 26.48
C LEU A 56 -27.26 -31.93 26.93
N LEU A 57 -27.50 -33.22 26.71
CA LEU A 57 -28.79 -33.89 26.94
C LEU A 57 -28.63 -35.09 27.88
N ALA A 58 -29.56 -35.25 28.82
CA ALA A 58 -29.50 -36.34 29.80
C ALA A 58 -29.63 -37.73 29.14
N GLY A 59 -30.45 -37.86 28.08
CA GLY A 59 -30.61 -39.06 27.27
C GLY A 59 -29.68 -39.14 26.05
N GLY A 60 -28.71 -38.22 25.95
CA GLY A 60 -27.69 -38.19 24.90
C GLY A 60 -28.23 -38.08 23.47
N LEU A 61 -27.49 -38.65 22.51
CA LEU A 61 -27.84 -38.55 21.08
C LEU A 61 -29.15 -39.25 20.71
N ALA A 62 -29.61 -40.24 21.48
CA ALA A 62 -30.89 -40.90 21.26
C ALA A 62 -32.07 -39.95 21.51
N GLU A 63 -31.99 -39.16 22.57
CA GLU A 63 -32.96 -38.10 22.88
C GLU A 63 -32.94 -37.02 21.78
N PHE A 64 -31.75 -36.57 21.37
CA PHE A 64 -31.62 -35.59 20.27
C PHE A 64 -32.32 -36.04 18.98
N LYS A 65 -32.22 -37.32 18.62
CA LYS A 65 -32.85 -37.83 17.39
C LYS A 65 -34.39 -37.78 17.43
N GLN A 66 -34.98 -37.93 18.62
CA GLN A 66 -36.43 -37.92 18.84
C GLN A 66 -37.04 -36.52 18.96
N MET A 67 -36.20 -35.50 19.17
CA MET A 67 -36.63 -34.09 19.21
C MET A 67 -37.23 -33.61 17.89
N ASP A 68 -38.12 -32.61 17.98
CA ASP A 68 -38.60 -31.87 16.82
C ASP A 68 -37.50 -30.97 16.22
N ASP A 69 -37.78 -30.41 15.04
CA ASP A 69 -36.78 -29.62 14.29
C ASP A 69 -36.39 -28.33 15.03
N GLN A 70 -37.31 -27.70 15.77
CA GLN A 70 -37.02 -26.48 16.53
C GLN A 70 -36.14 -26.76 17.75
N GLN A 71 -36.39 -27.87 18.44
CA GLN A 71 -35.58 -28.35 19.56
C GLN A 71 -34.18 -28.76 19.09
N LYS A 72 -34.08 -29.48 17.96
CA LYS A 72 -32.80 -29.82 17.32
C LYS A 72 -32.02 -28.57 16.95
N TYR A 73 -32.67 -27.58 16.36
CA TYR A 73 -32.07 -26.29 16.01
C TYR A 73 -31.48 -25.59 17.24
N ARG A 74 -32.27 -25.39 18.30
CA ARG A 74 -31.81 -24.73 19.54
C ARG A 74 -30.67 -25.48 20.22
N THR A 75 -30.70 -26.81 20.17
CA THR A 75 -29.65 -27.64 20.78
C THR A 75 -28.34 -27.53 20.00
N ARG A 76 -28.39 -27.48 18.66
CA ARG A 76 -27.22 -27.19 17.80
C ARG A 76 -26.63 -25.81 18.09
N GLU A 77 -27.47 -24.78 18.21
CA GLU A 77 -27.00 -23.44 18.58
C GLU A 77 -26.27 -23.43 19.92
N ARG A 78 -26.79 -24.17 20.91
CA ARG A 78 -26.15 -24.28 22.23
C ARG A 78 -24.81 -25.01 22.13
N ALA A 79 -24.72 -26.08 21.34
CA ALA A 79 -23.48 -26.85 21.18
C ALA A 79 -22.34 -26.01 20.61
N ILE A 80 -22.58 -25.30 19.51
CA ILE A 80 -21.52 -24.50 18.88
C ILE A 80 -21.11 -23.30 19.73
N ARG A 81 -22.04 -22.72 20.52
CA ARG A 81 -21.73 -21.66 21.50
C ARG A 81 -20.89 -22.16 22.67
N VAL A 82 -21.12 -23.39 23.15
CA VAL A 82 -20.26 -23.99 24.19
C VAL A 82 -18.84 -24.17 23.67
N ILE A 83 -18.69 -24.68 22.44
CA ILE A 83 -17.38 -24.82 21.78
C ILE A 83 -16.68 -23.46 21.69
N SER A 84 -17.38 -22.43 21.20
CA SER A 84 -16.83 -21.07 21.11
C SER A 84 -16.38 -20.53 22.47
N ALA A 85 -17.21 -20.68 23.51
CA ALA A 85 -16.88 -20.21 24.85
C ALA A 85 -15.66 -20.94 25.43
N GLU A 86 -15.56 -22.25 25.23
CA GLU A 86 -14.38 -23.03 25.65
C GLU A 86 -13.12 -22.53 24.93
N CYS A 87 -13.16 -22.43 23.61
CA CYS A 87 -12.03 -21.94 22.80
C CYS A 87 -11.60 -20.53 23.18
N ALA A 88 -12.56 -19.61 23.41
CA ALA A 88 -12.27 -18.25 23.87
C ALA A 88 -11.60 -18.26 25.25
N SER A 89 -12.04 -19.11 26.17
CA SER A 89 -11.46 -19.20 27.52
C SER A 89 -10.07 -19.84 27.55
N SER A 90 -9.80 -20.82 26.67
CA SER A 90 -8.52 -21.51 26.63
C SER A 90 -7.51 -20.89 25.67
N GLY A 91 -7.94 -19.97 24.80
CA GLY A 91 -7.11 -19.42 23.72
C GLY A 91 -6.73 -20.44 22.65
N ARG A 92 -7.44 -21.57 22.55
CA ARG A 92 -7.13 -22.66 21.61
C ARG A 92 -8.02 -22.55 20.38
N VAL A 93 -7.49 -22.98 19.23
CA VAL A 93 -8.28 -23.09 17.99
C VAL A 93 -9.21 -24.28 18.09
N GLY A 94 -10.51 -24.05 17.94
CA GLY A 94 -11.51 -25.12 17.91
C GLY A 94 -11.58 -25.79 16.55
N VAL A 95 -11.52 -27.11 16.48
CA VAL A 95 -11.66 -27.89 15.24
C VAL A 95 -12.85 -28.83 15.39
N VAL A 96 -13.90 -28.58 14.61
CA VAL A 96 -15.20 -29.25 14.78
C VAL A 96 -15.51 -30.11 13.57
N ALA A 97 -15.76 -31.41 13.77
CA ALA A 97 -16.34 -32.24 12.71
C ALA A 97 -17.82 -31.91 12.52
N GLY A 98 -18.14 -31.29 11.38
CA GLY A 98 -19.48 -30.83 11.03
C GLY A 98 -20.09 -31.54 9.82
N HIS A 99 -21.38 -31.28 9.61
CA HIS A 99 -22.17 -31.71 8.46
C HIS A 99 -23.12 -30.58 8.08
N LEU A 100 -23.16 -30.17 6.81
CA LEU A 100 -24.14 -29.16 6.39
C LEU A 100 -25.47 -29.83 6.04
N LEU A 101 -25.42 -30.95 5.32
CA LEU A 101 -26.59 -31.65 4.82
C LEU A 101 -26.65 -33.08 5.36
N PHE A 102 -27.86 -33.52 5.69
CA PHE A 102 -28.18 -34.95 5.81
C PHE A 102 -29.11 -35.31 4.65
N TRP A 103 -28.58 -36.02 3.66
CA TRP A 103 -29.30 -36.30 2.42
C TRP A 103 -29.32 -37.80 2.09
N ASP A 104 -30.38 -38.47 2.56
CA ASP A 104 -30.70 -39.82 2.10
C ASP A 104 -31.16 -39.77 0.63
N GLU A 105 -30.76 -40.75 -0.17
CA GLU A 105 -31.08 -40.81 -1.61
C GLU A 105 -32.59 -40.82 -1.87
N HIS A 106 -33.37 -41.34 -0.93
CA HIS A 106 -34.82 -41.44 -1.03
C HIS A 106 -35.58 -40.39 -0.20
N ALA A 107 -34.88 -39.40 0.36
CA ALA A 107 -35.47 -38.36 1.20
C ALA A 107 -35.05 -36.94 0.75
N PRO A 108 -35.82 -35.90 1.10
CA PRO A 108 -35.36 -34.52 0.93
C PRO A 108 -34.12 -34.25 1.77
N ALA A 109 -33.22 -33.40 1.27
CA ALA A 109 -32.05 -32.96 2.01
C ALA A 109 -32.47 -32.17 3.25
N GLN A 110 -31.92 -32.55 4.42
CA GLN A 110 -32.14 -31.85 5.68
C GLN A 110 -30.94 -30.96 5.99
N LEU A 111 -31.17 -29.65 6.10
CA LEU A 111 -30.14 -28.67 6.45
C LEU A 111 -29.82 -28.72 7.94
N ALA A 112 -28.54 -28.79 8.25
CA ALA A 112 -27.98 -28.78 9.60
C ALA A 112 -27.08 -27.55 9.78
N TRP A 113 -27.64 -26.37 9.52
CA TRP A 113 -27.01 -25.06 9.70
C TRP A 113 -27.89 -24.14 10.54
N THR A 114 -27.30 -23.44 11.50
CA THR A 114 -27.98 -22.51 12.40
C THR A 114 -27.40 -21.11 12.31
N ALA A 115 -28.12 -20.12 12.85
CA ALA A 115 -27.60 -18.75 12.94
C ALA A 115 -26.35 -18.67 13.84
N ALA A 116 -26.28 -19.53 14.87
CA ALA A 116 -25.10 -19.62 15.71
C ALA A 116 -23.87 -20.15 14.94
N ASP A 117 -24.06 -21.14 14.05
CA ASP A 117 -22.97 -21.64 13.20
C ASP A 117 -22.38 -20.51 12.34
N ALA A 118 -23.25 -19.72 11.70
CA ALA A 118 -22.86 -18.57 10.90
C ALA A 118 -22.06 -17.51 11.68
N SER A 119 -22.35 -17.34 12.96
CA SER A 119 -21.65 -16.37 13.82
C SER A 119 -20.38 -16.90 14.49
N VAL A 120 -20.23 -18.23 14.63
CA VAL A 120 -19.13 -18.84 15.39
C VAL A 120 -18.02 -19.37 14.49
N TYR A 121 -18.36 -19.98 13.35
CA TYR A 121 -17.33 -20.49 12.46
C TYR A 121 -16.57 -19.34 11.83
N THR A 122 -15.25 -19.42 11.92
CA THR A 122 -14.32 -18.50 11.25
C THR A 122 -13.82 -19.09 9.94
N HIS A 123 -13.72 -20.42 9.88
CA HIS A 123 -13.24 -21.15 8.72
C HIS A 123 -14.06 -22.42 8.50
N ILE A 124 -14.22 -22.82 7.24
CA ILE A 124 -14.71 -24.15 6.86
C ILE A 124 -13.77 -24.78 5.84
N PHE A 125 -13.27 -25.96 6.19
CA PHE A 125 -12.50 -26.81 5.30
C PHE A 125 -13.37 -27.97 4.84
N PHE A 126 -13.71 -27.98 3.56
CA PHE A 126 -14.43 -29.10 2.96
C PHE A 126 -13.43 -30.17 2.49
N LEU A 127 -13.54 -31.37 3.06
CA LEU A 127 -12.70 -32.51 2.68
C LEU A 127 -13.19 -33.10 1.35
N ASP A 128 -12.42 -32.83 0.30
CA ASP A 128 -12.68 -33.34 -1.04
C ASP A 128 -12.07 -34.73 -1.21
N VAL A 129 -12.89 -35.74 -0.94
CA VAL A 129 -12.53 -37.14 -1.09
C VAL A 129 -13.38 -37.70 -2.23
N PRO A 130 -12.79 -38.37 -3.23
CA PRO A 130 -13.53 -38.92 -4.36
C PRO A 130 -14.73 -39.76 -3.89
N SER A 131 -15.88 -39.58 -4.54
CA SER A 131 -17.13 -40.25 -4.16
C SER A 131 -17.01 -41.78 -4.16
N GLU A 132 -16.18 -42.35 -5.04
CA GLU A 132 -15.86 -43.79 -5.07
C GLU A 132 -15.19 -44.25 -3.77
N GLU A 133 -14.25 -43.47 -3.27
CA GLU A 133 -13.52 -43.74 -2.04
C GLU A 133 -14.45 -43.59 -0.82
N VAL A 134 -15.32 -42.58 -0.83
CA VAL A 134 -16.37 -42.42 0.18
C VAL A 134 -17.32 -43.63 0.17
N ALA A 135 -17.75 -44.10 -1.00
CA ALA A 135 -18.61 -45.27 -1.13
C ALA A 135 -17.94 -46.54 -0.56
N LYS A 136 -16.67 -46.80 -0.92
CA LYS A 136 -15.87 -47.91 -0.39
C LYS A 136 -15.78 -47.87 1.13
N ARG A 137 -15.45 -46.70 1.70
CA ARG A 137 -15.36 -46.51 3.15
C ARG A 137 -16.69 -46.71 3.86
N ARG A 138 -17.81 -46.26 3.27
CA ARG A 138 -19.16 -46.47 3.83
C ARG A 138 -19.54 -47.93 3.88
N LEU A 139 -19.21 -48.71 2.84
CA LEU A 139 -19.46 -50.16 2.80
C LEU A 139 -18.61 -50.94 3.82
N GLY A 140 -17.37 -50.51 4.03
CA GLY A 140 -16.44 -51.15 4.98
C GLY A 140 -16.59 -50.68 6.44
N ASP A 141 -17.45 -49.71 6.74
CA ASP A 141 -17.62 -49.17 8.10
C ASP A 141 -18.45 -50.11 8.96
N THR A 142 -17.78 -50.87 9.82
CA THR A 142 -18.41 -51.79 10.77
C THR A 142 -18.89 -51.12 12.06
N VAL A 143 -18.51 -49.85 12.28
CA VAL A 143 -18.77 -49.12 13.53
C VAL A 143 -20.02 -48.24 13.41
N ARG A 144 -20.21 -47.58 12.26
CA ARG A 144 -21.38 -46.72 12.00
C ARG A 144 -22.14 -47.22 10.78
N ALA A 145 -23.31 -47.83 11.02
CA ALA A 145 -24.23 -48.21 9.94
C ALA A 145 -24.74 -46.96 9.21
N ARG A 146 -24.52 -46.89 7.89
CA ARG A 146 -24.98 -45.79 7.03
C ARG A 146 -25.90 -46.36 5.94
N PRO A 147 -26.96 -45.63 5.55
CA PRO A 147 -27.79 -46.04 4.41
C PRO A 147 -26.94 -46.22 3.14
N PRO A 148 -27.24 -47.23 2.31
CA PRO A 148 -26.63 -47.37 1.00
C PRO A 148 -26.94 -46.12 0.17
N ALA A 149 -25.97 -45.68 -0.63
CA ALA A 149 -26.11 -44.54 -1.52
C ALA A 149 -25.40 -44.86 -2.83
N SER A 150 -26.04 -44.54 -3.95
CA SER A 150 -25.43 -44.65 -5.28
C SER A 150 -24.26 -43.67 -5.44
N LEU A 151 -23.31 -44.01 -6.30
CA LEU A 151 -22.18 -43.14 -6.62
C LEU A 151 -22.66 -41.78 -7.15
N ALA A 152 -23.66 -41.80 -8.05
CA ALA A 152 -24.27 -40.60 -8.61
C ALA A 152 -24.93 -39.71 -7.52
N HIS A 153 -25.56 -40.31 -6.51
CA HIS A 153 -26.10 -39.54 -5.39
C HIS A 153 -25.00 -38.92 -4.54
N LEU A 154 -23.90 -39.63 -4.27
CA LEU A 154 -22.77 -39.09 -3.52
C LEU A 154 -22.11 -37.91 -4.25
N GLU A 155 -21.93 -37.99 -5.57
CA GLU A 155 -21.40 -36.89 -6.39
C GLU A 155 -22.33 -35.67 -6.36
N LYS A 156 -23.64 -35.90 -6.54
CA LYS A 156 -24.67 -34.85 -6.43
C LYS A 156 -24.66 -34.19 -5.05
N TRP A 157 -24.56 -34.99 -3.99
CA TRP A 157 -24.51 -34.50 -2.61
C TRP A 157 -23.23 -33.67 -2.39
N ALA A 158 -22.05 -34.17 -2.77
CA ALA A 158 -20.80 -33.43 -2.62
C ALA A 158 -20.86 -32.06 -3.31
N SER A 159 -21.31 -32.03 -4.56
CA SER A 159 -21.43 -30.79 -5.33
C SER A 159 -22.40 -29.80 -4.68
N ALA A 160 -23.59 -30.27 -4.26
CA ALA A 160 -24.57 -29.42 -3.60
C ALA A 160 -24.07 -28.88 -2.25
N GLU A 161 -23.41 -29.70 -1.44
CA GLU A 161 -22.89 -29.30 -0.14
C GLU A 161 -21.76 -28.28 -0.27
N GLN A 162 -20.83 -28.49 -1.22
CA GLN A 162 -19.77 -27.52 -1.52
C GLN A 162 -20.31 -26.18 -2.01
N SER A 163 -21.28 -26.19 -2.94
CA SER A 163 -21.88 -24.96 -3.47
C SER A 163 -22.57 -24.15 -2.38
N GLN A 164 -23.41 -24.81 -1.57
CA GLN A 164 -24.13 -24.14 -0.48
C GLN A 164 -23.19 -23.63 0.60
N LEU A 165 -22.17 -24.41 1.00
CA LEU A 165 -21.19 -23.94 1.97
C LEU A 165 -20.42 -22.73 1.45
N ARG A 166 -20.03 -22.72 0.19
CA ARG A 166 -19.31 -21.59 -0.40
C ARG A 166 -20.13 -20.30 -0.34
N GLU A 167 -21.42 -20.38 -0.69
CA GLU A 167 -22.35 -19.25 -0.62
C GLU A 167 -22.57 -18.78 0.83
N ILE A 168 -22.93 -19.71 1.73
CA ILE A 168 -23.15 -19.42 3.15
C ILE A 168 -21.90 -18.79 3.77
N CYS A 169 -20.72 -19.34 3.48
CA CYS A 169 -19.47 -18.82 4.03
C CYS A 169 -19.19 -17.40 3.54
N LEU A 170 -19.37 -17.14 2.24
CA LEU A 170 -19.15 -15.82 1.67
C LEU A 170 -20.11 -14.77 2.25
N GLU A 171 -21.39 -15.12 2.42
CA GLU A 171 -22.40 -14.22 2.99
C GLU A 171 -22.12 -13.86 4.46
N ASN A 172 -21.51 -14.78 5.20
CA ASN A 172 -21.27 -14.64 6.64
C ASN A 172 -19.80 -14.32 6.99
N GLY A 173 -18.95 -14.05 6.00
CA GLY A 173 -17.54 -13.70 6.21
C GLY A 173 -16.68 -14.84 6.77
N ILE A 174 -17.07 -16.09 6.50
CA ILE A 174 -16.36 -17.30 6.92
C ILE A 174 -15.38 -17.69 5.80
N LEU A 175 -14.13 -17.99 6.14
CA LEU A 175 -13.15 -18.43 5.15
C LEU A 175 -13.39 -19.88 4.73
N PHE A 176 -13.63 -20.11 3.44
CA PHE A 176 -13.94 -21.42 2.87
C PHE A 176 -12.82 -21.93 1.97
N THR A 177 -12.47 -23.21 2.11
CA THR A 177 -11.64 -23.89 1.10
C THR A 177 -12.02 -25.36 0.94
N THR A 178 -11.82 -25.86 -0.27
CA THR A 178 -11.91 -27.28 -0.61
C THR A 178 -10.50 -27.86 -0.55
N THR A 179 -10.31 -28.95 0.20
CA THR A 179 -8.97 -29.47 0.47
C THR A 179 -8.93 -30.98 0.63
N SER A 180 -7.77 -31.58 0.39
CA SER A 180 -7.53 -33.00 0.68
C SER A 180 -7.24 -33.19 2.17
N PRO A 181 -7.53 -34.38 2.76
CA PRO A 181 -7.20 -34.67 4.14
C PRO A 181 -5.72 -34.44 4.50
N SER A 182 -4.80 -34.68 3.57
CA SER A 182 -3.36 -34.49 3.76
C SER A 182 -2.93 -33.03 3.94
N LYS A 183 -3.69 -32.07 3.43
CA LYS A 183 -3.37 -30.63 3.51
C LYS A 183 -3.93 -29.95 4.75
N VAL A 184 -4.89 -30.57 5.44
CA VAL A 184 -5.59 -29.97 6.60
C VAL A 184 -4.63 -29.55 7.71
N ALA A 185 -3.59 -30.36 7.99
CA ALA A 185 -2.60 -30.02 9.00
C ALA A 185 -1.88 -28.69 8.70
N ALA A 186 -1.50 -28.45 7.42
CA ALA A 186 -0.86 -27.21 7.02
C ALA A 186 -1.81 -26.01 7.14
N LEU A 187 -3.08 -26.19 6.74
CA LEU A 187 -4.11 -25.15 6.85
C LEU A 187 -4.42 -24.79 8.31
N LEU A 188 -4.44 -25.77 9.22
CA LEU A 188 -4.66 -25.50 10.65
C LEU A 188 -3.50 -24.71 11.28
N ARG A 189 -2.25 -25.00 10.90
CA ARG A 189 -1.08 -24.21 11.34
C ARG A 189 -1.15 -22.78 10.81
N ASP A 190 -1.56 -22.61 9.55
CA ASP A 190 -1.78 -21.30 8.96
C ASP A 190 -2.83 -20.51 9.76
N VAL A 191 -4.01 -21.10 10.00
CA VAL A 191 -5.10 -20.47 10.76
C VAL A 191 -4.70 -20.09 12.18
N GLN A 192 -3.89 -20.92 12.85
CA GLN A 192 -3.45 -20.67 14.23
C GLN A 192 -2.58 -19.41 14.34
N CYS A 193 -1.67 -19.19 13.41
CA CYS A 193 -0.66 -18.14 13.50
C CYS A 193 -1.09 -16.84 12.84
N HIS A 194 -1.98 -16.91 11.86
CA HIS A 194 -2.21 -15.79 10.98
C HIS A 194 -3.23 -14.78 11.51
N THR A 195 -2.72 -13.61 11.82
CA THR A 195 -3.47 -12.38 12.13
C THR A 195 -3.08 -11.28 11.14
N GLU A 196 -3.78 -10.13 11.17
CA GLU A 196 -3.35 -8.94 10.43
C GLU A 196 -1.97 -8.45 10.87
N ALA A 197 -1.69 -8.47 12.18
CA ALA A 197 -0.38 -8.10 12.73
C ALA A 197 0.73 -9.04 12.24
N TYR A 198 0.52 -10.36 12.37
CA TYR A 198 1.47 -11.35 11.87
C TYR A 198 1.67 -11.24 10.35
N ASN A 199 0.60 -10.96 9.59
CA ASN A 199 0.68 -10.72 8.15
C ASN A 199 1.56 -9.51 7.82
N LEU A 200 1.40 -8.41 8.55
CA LEU A 200 2.21 -7.22 8.38
C LEU A 200 3.67 -7.50 8.71
N ASP A 201 3.95 -8.14 9.85
CA ASP A 201 5.31 -8.52 10.25
C ASP A 201 6.02 -9.33 9.16
N ARG A 202 5.32 -10.31 8.57
CA ARG A 202 5.84 -11.12 7.45
C ARG A 202 6.13 -10.31 6.19
N ALA A 203 5.24 -9.39 5.83
CA ALA A 203 5.45 -8.52 4.68
C ALA A 203 6.66 -7.59 4.88
N GLU A 204 6.81 -7.06 6.10
CA GLU A 204 7.92 -6.21 6.51
C GLU A 204 9.26 -6.95 6.54
N GLU A 205 9.31 -8.15 7.13
CA GLU A 205 10.48 -9.05 7.09
C GLU A 205 10.90 -9.35 5.65
N TYR A 206 9.93 -9.60 4.77
CA TYR A 206 10.21 -9.87 3.37
C TYR A 206 10.78 -8.65 2.64
N LEU A 207 10.23 -7.46 2.87
CA LEU A 207 10.78 -6.21 2.34
C LEU A 207 12.21 -5.96 2.84
N ASP A 208 12.48 -6.17 4.13
CA ASP A 208 13.82 -6.01 4.70
C ASP A 208 14.84 -6.95 4.05
N SER A 209 14.42 -8.18 3.72
CA SER A 209 15.26 -9.13 2.99
C SER A 209 15.64 -8.62 1.59
N ILE A 210 14.72 -7.93 0.92
CA ILE A 210 14.97 -7.29 -0.38
C ILE A 210 15.94 -6.11 -0.22
N VAL A 211 15.70 -5.23 0.76
CA VAL A 211 16.54 -4.03 0.98
C VAL A 211 17.96 -4.42 1.40
N SER A 212 18.12 -5.45 2.23
CA SER A 212 19.44 -5.93 2.70
C SER A 212 20.27 -6.61 1.61
N THR A 213 19.63 -7.26 0.65
CA THR A 213 20.32 -7.93 -0.48
C THR A 213 20.66 -6.96 -1.61
N HIS A 214 19.89 -5.88 -1.79
CA HIS A 214 20.18 -4.85 -2.79
C HIS A 214 21.26 -3.87 -2.33
N LYS A 215 22.45 -3.96 -2.96
CA LYS A 215 23.55 -2.99 -2.80
C LYS A 215 23.30 -1.66 -3.54
N SER A 216 22.10 -1.10 -3.45
CA SER A 216 21.85 0.26 -3.94
C SER A 216 22.45 1.25 -2.95
N ASN A 217 23.40 2.06 -3.43
CA ASN A 217 23.93 3.21 -2.68
C ASN A 217 23.00 4.43 -2.73
N SER A 218 21.83 4.33 -3.37
CA SER A 218 20.87 5.43 -3.46
C SER A 218 20.11 5.60 -2.14
N ASN A 219 19.87 6.85 -1.78
CA ASN A 219 18.97 7.21 -0.68
C ASN A 219 17.50 7.16 -1.11
N SER A 220 17.21 6.98 -2.39
CA SER A 220 15.84 6.93 -2.92
C SER A 220 15.41 5.51 -3.29
N VAL A 221 14.11 5.24 -3.17
CA VAL A 221 13.46 4.00 -3.60
C VAL A 221 12.20 4.34 -4.40
N LEU A 222 11.98 3.61 -5.50
CA LEU A 222 10.72 3.62 -6.24
C LEU A 222 9.81 2.52 -5.71
N VAL A 223 8.58 2.88 -5.35
CA VAL A 223 7.53 1.94 -4.95
C VAL A 223 6.43 1.98 -5.99
N LEU A 224 6.14 0.85 -6.62
CA LEU A 224 5.26 0.78 -7.78
C LEU A 224 4.12 -0.19 -7.46
N ASP A 225 2.88 0.25 -7.60
CA ASP A 225 1.81 -0.74 -7.75
C ASP A 225 1.94 -1.48 -9.10
N GLY A 226 1.33 -2.65 -9.18
CA GLY A 226 1.31 -3.47 -10.37
C GLY A 226 0.16 -3.12 -11.33
N ASP A 227 -1.00 -3.73 -11.08
CA ASP A 227 -2.15 -3.74 -12.00
C ASP A 227 -2.64 -2.32 -12.27
N ARG A 228 -2.95 -1.97 -13.52
CA ARG A 228 -3.37 -0.61 -13.95
C ARG A 228 -2.38 0.54 -13.65
N THR A 229 -1.23 0.23 -13.05
CA THR A 229 -0.12 1.15 -12.77
C THR A 229 1.02 0.89 -13.76
N LEU A 230 1.67 -0.28 -13.68
CA LEU A 230 2.76 -0.67 -14.59
C LEU A 230 2.27 -1.23 -15.92
N ILE A 231 1.06 -1.78 -15.94
CA ILE A 231 0.39 -2.33 -17.13
C ILE A 231 -1.03 -1.75 -17.20
N PRO A 232 -1.68 -1.71 -18.38
CA PRO A 232 -3.07 -1.25 -18.51
C PRO A 232 -4.13 -2.23 -17.98
N ASP A 233 -3.73 -3.47 -17.69
CA ASP A 233 -4.62 -4.58 -17.39
C ASP A 233 -4.62 -4.96 -15.90
N ASP A 234 -5.59 -5.79 -15.54
CA ASP A 234 -5.80 -6.31 -14.19
C ASP A 234 -5.50 -7.81 -14.21
N THR A 235 -4.33 -8.20 -13.67
CA THR A 235 -3.85 -9.59 -13.72
C THR A 235 -4.76 -10.54 -12.96
N GLY A 236 -5.40 -10.08 -11.88
CA GLY A 236 -6.43 -10.83 -11.17
C GLY A 236 -7.61 -11.16 -12.08
N ALA A 237 -8.17 -10.16 -12.77
CA ALA A 237 -9.28 -10.35 -13.70
C ALA A 237 -8.92 -11.25 -14.90
N LEU A 238 -7.67 -11.20 -15.38
CA LEU A 238 -7.19 -12.09 -16.44
C LEU A 238 -7.09 -13.54 -15.94
N PHE A 239 -6.59 -13.75 -14.72
CA PHE A 239 -6.54 -15.07 -14.09
C PHE A 239 -7.95 -15.65 -13.87
N ASP A 240 -8.87 -14.82 -13.38
CA ASP A 240 -10.28 -15.16 -13.16
C ASP A 240 -10.97 -15.63 -14.46
N ARG A 241 -10.63 -14.99 -15.59
CA ARG A 241 -11.13 -15.39 -16.92
C ARG A 241 -10.64 -16.78 -17.33
N LEU A 242 -9.37 -17.10 -17.11
CA LEU A 242 -8.83 -18.44 -17.41
C LEU A 242 -9.50 -19.54 -16.57
N MET A 243 -9.86 -19.22 -15.32
CA MET A 243 -10.63 -20.14 -14.48
C MET A 243 -12.04 -20.37 -15.04
N LEU A 244 -12.76 -19.30 -15.40
CA LEU A 244 -14.10 -19.39 -15.99
C LEU A 244 -14.13 -20.18 -17.31
N GLU A 245 -13.15 -19.95 -18.18
CA GLU A 245 -13.02 -20.64 -19.47
C GLU A 245 -12.79 -22.15 -19.29
N ARG A 246 -11.98 -22.55 -18.31
CA ARG A 246 -11.77 -23.96 -17.97
C ARG A 246 -13.05 -24.61 -17.47
N ASP A 247 -13.77 -23.94 -16.58
CA ASP A 247 -14.96 -24.51 -15.93
C ASP A 247 -16.20 -24.47 -16.83
N GLY A 248 -16.12 -23.82 -18.01
CA GLY A 248 -17.22 -23.67 -18.95
C GLY A 248 -18.36 -22.80 -18.41
N THR A 249 -18.08 -21.98 -17.40
CA THR A 249 -19.08 -21.19 -16.68
C THR A 249 -19.19 -19.78 -17.25
N SER A 250 -20.41 -19.25 -17.33
CA SER A 250 -20.71 -17.87 -17.72
C SER A 250 -21.17 -17.07 -16.49
N GLY A 251 -20.58 -15.90 -16.23
CA GLY A 251 -20.97 -15.05 -15.09
C GLY A 251 -19.85 -14.18 -14.52
N ASP A 252 -20.06 -13.63 -13.32
CA ASP A 252 -18.99 -13.04 -12.52
C ASP A 252 -18.06 -14.16 -12.03
N GLY A 253 -16.75 -14.01 -12.28
CA GLY A 253 -15.76 -14.99 -11.82
C GLY A 253 -15.55 -14.95 -10.30
N PRO A 254 -14.90 -16.00 -9.75
CA PRO A 254 -14.76 -16.18 -8.32
C PRO A 254 -14.06 -15.02 -7.59
N LEU A 255 -13.09 -14.33 -8.21
CA LEU A 255 -12.49 -13.16 -7.57
C LEU A 255 -13.50 -12.02 -7.44
N LYS A 256 -14.25 -11.77 -8.52
CA LYS A 256 -15.22 -10.68 -8.57
C LYS A 256 -16.36 -10.91 -7.59
N SER A 257 -16.79 -12.15 -7.37
CA SER A 257 -17.81 -12.47 -6.36
C SER A 257 -17.30 -12.21 -4.94
N ILE A 258 -16.04 -12.56 -4.63
CA ILE A 258 -15.43 -12.31 -3.31
C ILE A 258 -15.36 -10.80 -3.02
N PHE A 259 -14.77 -10.00 -3.91
CA PHE A 259 -14.57 -8.56 -3.65
C PHE A 259 -15.86 -7.72 -3.73
N LYS A 260 -16.91 -8.22 -4.39
CA LYS A 260 -18.24 -7.58 -4.39
C LYS A 260 -19.12 -7.98 -3.20
N SER A 261 -18.73 -9.01 -2.45
CA SER A 261 -19.46 -9.43 -1.25
C SER A 261 -19.32 -8.40 -0.13
N SER A 262 -19.92 -8.71 1.02
CA SER A 262 -19.75 -7.94 2.27
C SER A 262 -18.28 -7.83 2.71
N LEU A 263 -17.40 -8.73 2.27
CA LEU A 263 -15.97 -8.70 2.58
C LEU A 263 -15.24 -7.52 1.94
N GLY A 264 -15.73 -6.99 0.81
CA GLY A 264 -15.07 -5.91 0.08
C GLY A 264 -13.59 -6.21 -0.21
N TYR A 265 -12.72 -5.20 -0.06
CA TYR A 265 -11.26 -5.34 -0.18
C TYR A 265 -10.58 -5.45 1.19
N SER A 266 -11.17 -6.21 2.12
CA SER A 266 -10.62 -6.45 3.46
C SER A 266 -9.47 -7.46 3.45
N TYR A 267 -8.71 -7.51 4.55
CA TYR A 267 -7.74 -8.58 4.81
C TYR A 267 -8.36 -9.97 4.62
N THR A 268 -9.55 -10.20 5.21
CA THR A 268 -10.29 -11.46 5.09
C THR A 268 -10.62 -11.79 3.64
N ALA A 269 -10.99 -10.81 2.81
CA ALA A 269 -11.21 -11.04 1.37
C ALA A 269 -9.94 -11.53 0.66
N PHE A 270 -8.80 -10.87 0.89
CA PHE A 270 -7.52 -11.29 0.31
C PHE A 270 -7.08 -12.67 0.82
N ARG A 271 -7.39 -13.00 2.08
CA ARG A 271 -7.19 -14.35 2.62
C ARG A 271 -8.05 -15.38 1.93
N GLN A 272 -9.34 -15.11 1.73
CA GLN A 272 -10.23 -16.01 0.99
C GLN A 272 -9.71 -16.28 -0.43
N VAL A 273 -9.19 -15.26 -1.09
CA VAL A 273 -8.54 -15.39 -2.40
C VAL A 273 -7.28 -16.27 -2.31
N ALA A 274 -6.46 -16.10 -1.27
CA ALA A 274 -5.28 -16.93 -1.06
C ALA A 274 -5.62 -18.42 -0.82
N PHE A 275 -6.65 -18.69 -0.02
CA PHE A 275 -7.18 -20.05 0.18
C PHE A 275 -7.68 -20.67 -1.13
N MET A 276 -8.30 -19.87 -2.01
CA MET A 276 -8.76 -20.31 -3.32
C MET A 276 -7.58 -20.68 -4.22
N TYR A 277 -6.56 -19.83 -4.32
CA TYR A 277 -5.40 -20.09 -5.16
C TYR A 277 -4.57 -21.29 -4.69
N SER A 278 -4.36 -21.44 -3.37
CA SER A 278 -3.67 -22.61 -2.80
C SER A 278 -4.46 -23.91 -2.91
N GLY A 279 -5.77 -23.82 -3.20
CA GLY A 279 -6.61 -24.97 -3.52
C GLY A 279 -6.33 -25.57 -4.91
N LEU A 280 -5.77 -24.79 -5.84
CA LEU A 280 -5.44 -25.26 -7.19
C LEU A 280 -4.24 -26.23 -7.18
N GLU A 281 -4.19 -27.09 -8.20
CA GLU A 281 -2.98 -27.87 -8.46
C GLU A 281 -1.84 -26.95 -8.90
N GLN A 282 -0.63 -27.21 -8.40
CA GLN A 282 0.55 -26.39 -8.67
C GLN A 282 0.80 -26.18 -10.17
N ALA A 283 0.70 -27.26 -10.97
CA ALA A 283 0.91 -27.20 -12.41
C ALA A 283 -0.12 -26.31 -13.12
N THR A 284 -1.40 -26.37 -12.71
CA THR A 284 -2.44 -25.49 -13.25
C THR A 284 -2.21 -24.04 -12.86
N PHE A 285 -1.88 -23.79 -11.59
CA PHE A 285 -1.62 -22.44 -11.10
C PHE A 285 -0.44 -21.79 -11.86
N ASP A 286 0.67 -22.51 -12.02
CA ASP A 286 1.84 -22.03 -12.74
C ASP A 286 1.55 -21.79 -14.23
N GLU A 287 0.73 -22.64 -14.85
CA GLU A 287 0.26 -22.49 -16.22
C GLU A 287 -0.53 -21.19 -16.41
N TYR A 288 -1.50 -20.92 -15.53
CA TYR A 288 -2.27 -19.68 -15.58
C TYR A 288 -1.41 -18.45 -15.34
N CYS A 289 -0.51 -18.49 -14.35
CA CYS A 289 0.41 -17.40 -14.11
C CYS A 289 1.27 -17.09 -15.36
N ARG A 290 1.73 -18.14 -16.05
CA ARG A 290 2.51 -18.00 -17.29
C ARG A 290 1.68 -17.42 -18.42
N GLN A 291 0.44 -17.87 -18.61
CA GLN A 291 -0.45 -17.36 -19.65
C GLN A 291 -0.77 -15.88 -19.43
N VAL A 292 -1.16 -15.49 -18.20
CA VAL A 292 -1.44 -14.10 -17.84
C VAL A 292 -0.21 -13.22 -18.03
N ALA A 293 0.95 -13.61 -17.50
CA ALA A 293 2.18 -12.84 -17.67
C ALA A 293 2.59 -12.72 -19.16
N SER A 294 2.16 -13.66 -20.01
CA SER A 294 2.47 -13.63 -21.43
C SER A 294 1.58 -12.74 -22.29
N SER A 295 0.39 -12.41 -21.79
CA SER A 295 -0.62 -11.62 -22.53
C SER A 295 -0.53 -10.12 -22.26
N VAL A 296 0.30 -9.68 -21.32
CA VAL A 296 0.44 -8.26 -20.92
C VAL A 296 1.84 -7.73 -21.19
N THR A 297 1.96 -6.41 -21.29
CA THR A 297 3.23 -5.69 -21.49
C THR A 297 3.30 -4.48 -20.57
N VAL A 298 4.46 -4.26 -19.93
CA VAL A 298 4.73 -3.07 -19.12
C VAL A 298 4.77 -1.83 -20.02
N TYR A 299 4.19 -0.72 -19.55
CA TYR A 299 4.23 0.54 -20.29
C TYR A 299 5.68 0.93 -20.65
N PRO A 300 5.96 1.28 -21.92
CA PRO A 300 7.30 1.66 -22.36
C PRO A 300 7.93 2.80 -21.54
N GLU A 301 7.11 3.75 -21.07
CA GLU A 301 7.51 4.88 -20.24
C GLU A 301 8.10 4.41 -18.90
N PHE A 302 7.48 3.40 -18.27
CA PHE A 302 7.99 2.79 -17.04
C PHE A 302 9.27 1.99 -17.30
N VAL A 303 9.33 1.22 -18.39
CA VAL A 303 10.55 0.49 -18.77
C VAL A 303 11.72 1.47 -18.93
N MET A 304 11.52 2.56 -19.67
CA MET A 304 12.55 3.56 -19.87
C MET A 304 12.95 4.27 -18.57
N MET A 305 11.98 4.66 -17.74
CA MET A 305 12.25 5.27 -16.44
C MET A 305 13.11 4.35 -15.56
N LEU A 306 12.74 3.07 -15.45
CA LEU A 306 13.43 2.09 -14.60
C LEU A 306 14.83 1.75 -15.12
N GLN A 307 15.02 1.68 -16.44
CA GLN A 307 16.35 1.49 -17.04
C GLN A 307 17.25 2.71 -16.81
N ARG A 308 16.70 3.92 -16.86
CA ARG A 308 17.46 5.18 -16.73
C ARG A 308 17.69 5.59 -15.28
N ALA A 309 16.85 5.15 -14.35
CA ALA A 309 17.06 5.30 -12.91
C ALA A 309 18.05 4.25 -12.35
N ALA A 310 18.96 3.72 -13.18
CA ALA A 310 19.95 2.72 -12.79
C ALA A 310 20.73 3.17 -11.54
N GLY A 311 20.62 2.37 -10.47
CA GLY A 311 21.21 2.67 -9.16
C GLY A 311 20.18 3.04 -8.09
N VAL A 312 18.96 3.43 -8.46
CA VAL A 312 17.81 3.56 -7.54
C VAL A 312 17.17 2.20 -7.37
N ALA A 313 16.91 1.78 -6.13
CA ALA A 313 16.18 0.53 -5.91
C ALA A 313 14.71 0.71 -6.26
N ALA A 314 14.10 -0.29 -6.89
CA ALA A 314 12.69 -0.28 -7.25
C ALA A 314 12.00 -1.54 -6.74
N VAL A 315 10.81 -1.38 -6.17
CA VAL A 315 10.01 -2.47 -5.63
C VAL A 315 8.57 -2.34 -6.13
N VAL A 316 8.06 -3.40 -6.76
CA VAL A 316 6.64 -3.54 -7.03
C VAL A 316 5.96 -4.04 -5.76
N VAL A 317 4.99 -3.30 -5.24
CA VAL A 317 4.18 -3.73 -4.09
C VAL A 317 2.76 -3.95 -4.60
N THR A 318 2.31 -5.20 -4.65
CA THR A 318 1.09 -5.58 -5.38
C THR A 318 0.16 -6.43 -4.53
N CYS A 319 -1.15 -6.16 -4.63
CA CYS A 319 -2.19 -7.03 -4.09
C CYS A 319 -2.44 -8.27 -4.97
N GLY A 320 -1.92 -8.25 -6.21
CA GLY A 320 -1.99 -9.37 -7.14
C GLY A 320 -0.97 -10.47 -6.85
N LEU A 321 -0.99 -11.53 -7.66
CA LEU A 321 -0.15 -12.71 -7.46
C LEU A 321 1.34 -12.39 -7.72
N ARG A 322 2.20 -12.61 -6.72
CA ARG A 322 3.66 -12.45 -6.84
C ARG A 322 4.23 -13.18 -8.05
N ALA A 323 3.83 -14.44 -8.23
CA ALA A 323 4.31 -15.29 -9.31
C ALA A 323 4.02 -14.73 -10.73
N ILE A 324 2.96 -13.94 -10.90
CA ILE A 324 2.67 -13.26 -12.17
C ILE A 324 3.60 -12.07 -12.33
N TRP A 325 3.70 -11.23 -11.29
CA TRP A 325 4.48 -10.00 -11.33
C TRP A 325 5.98 -10.25 -11.50
N GLU A 326 6.55 -11.26 -10.85
CA GLU A 326 7.94 -11.67 -11.06
C GLU A 326 8.20 -12.02 -12.53
N ARG A 327 7.27 -12.72 -13.18
CA ARG A 327 7.38 -13.08 -14.62
C ARG A 327 7.23 -11.87 -15.54
N ILE A 328 6.34 -10.94 -15.21
CA ILE A 328 6.16 -9.70 -15.99
C ILE A 328 7.45 -8.86 -15.93
N ILE A 329 8.01 -8.68 -14.74
CA ILE A 329 9.26 -7.93 -14.53
C ILE A 329 10.45 -8.61 -15.20
N ASP A 330 10.55 -9.93 -15.14
CA ASP A 330 11.60 -10.69 -15.81
C ASP A 330 11.51 -10.56 -17.34
N ARG A 331 10.31 -10.69 -17.91
CA ARG A 331 10.08 -10.49 -19.35
C ARG A 331 10.39 -9.06 -19.83
N ALA A 332 10.26 -8.07 -18.96
CA ALA A 332 10.64 -6.69 -19.25
C ALA A 332 12.17 -6.46 -19.17
N GLY A 333 12.95 -7.47 -18.76
CA GLY A 333 14.40 -7.36 -18.56
C GLY A 333 14.78 -6.53 -17.33
N LEU A 334 13.91 -6.50 -16.31
CA LEU A 334 14.04 -5.65 -15.12
C LEU A 334 14.26 -6.44 -13.82
N SER A 335 14.35 -7.78 -13.87
CA SER A 335 14.44 -8.66 -12.69
C SER A 335 15.68 -8.45 -11.83
N GLU A 336 16.75 -7.88 -12.39
CA GLU A 336 17.96 -7.52 -11.63
C GLU A 336 17.79 -6.25 -10.79
N THR A 337 16.97 -5.30 -11.24
CA THR A 337 16.85 -3.96 -10.64
C THR A 337 15.54 -3.75 -9.88
N VAL A 338 14.48 -4.45 -10.27
CA VAL A 338 13.14 -4.35 -9.71
C VAL A 338 12.79 -5.65 -8.98
N LYS A 339 12.40 -5.55 -7.71
CA LYS A 339 11.90 -6.68 -6.93
C LYS A 339 10.40 -6.59 -6.71
N VAL A 340 9.78 -7.70 -6.33
CA VAL A 340 8.33 -7.81 -6.16
C VAL A 340 8.04 -8.19 -4.71
N VAL A 341 7.30 -7.34 -4.02
CA VAL A 341 6.61 -7.64 -2.76
C VAL A 341 5.14 -7.88 -3.11
N GLY A 342 4.82 -9.14 -3.28
CA GLY A 342 3.46 -9.61 -3.47
C GLY A 342 3.28 -10.93 -2.71
N GLY A 343 2.02 -11.30 -2.53
CA GLY A 343 1.67 -12.62 -2.02
C GLY A 343 0.60 -13.23 -2.91
N GLY A 344 -0.43 -13.77 -2.28
CA GLY A 344 -1.63 -14.25 -2.95
C GLY A 344 -1.82 -15.76 -2.84
N ARG A 345 -0.83 -16.51 -2.34
CA ARG A 345 -1.02 -17.90 -1.90
C ARG A 345 -0.66 -18.05 -0.43
N LEU A 346 -1.23 -19.05 0.24
CA LEU A 346 -0.85 -19.38 1.62
C LEU A 346 0.64 -19.71 1.73
N GLU A 347 1.21 -20.32 0.68
CA GLU A 347 2.63 -20.63 0.58
C GLU A 347 3.52 -19.38 0.52
N ASP A 348 2.98 -18.21 0.15
CA ASP A 348 3.72 -16.95 0.16
C ASP A 348 3.86 -16.37 1.57
N GLY A 349 3.02 -16.80 2.51
CA GLY A 349 3.09 -16.46 3.93
C GLY A 349 2.53 -15.08 4.31
N PHE A 350 2.00 -14.31 3.37
CA PHE A 350 1.26 -13.06 3.63
C PHE A 350 0.42 -12.65 2.41
N VAL A 351 -0.52 -11.73 2.63
CA VAL A 351 -1.28 -11.02 1.61
C VAL A 351 -1.03 -9.52 1.72
N VAL A 352 -1.10 -8.81 0.59
CA VAL A 352 -0.87 -7.37 0.54
C VAL A 352 -2.22 -6.65 0.46
N THR A 353 -2.53 -5.86 1.47
CA THR A 353 -3.69 -4.96 1.52
C THR A 353 -3.25 -3.50 1.33
N ALA A 354 -4.21 -2.56 1.27
CA ALA A 354 -3.91 -1.13 1.22
C ALA A 354 -3.08 -0.66 2.45
N ASP A 355 -3.41 -1.18 3.64
CA ASP A 355 -2.68 -0.86 4.87
C ASP A 355 -1.26 -1.45 4.87
N VAL A 356 -1.09 -2.67 4.36
CA VAL A 356 0.23 -3.28 4.18
C VAL A 356 1.07 -2.45 3.20
N LYS A 357 0.51 -2.00 2.07
CA LYS A 357 1.22 -1.11 1.14
C LYS A 357 1.72 0.16 1.83
N ALA A 358 0.86 0.81 2.63
CA ALA A 358 1.22 2.00 3.37
C ALA A 358 2.30 1.74 4.42
N ALA A 359 2.19 0.65 5.18
CA ALA A 359 3.17 0.27 6.19
C ALA A 359 4.54 -0.05 5.56
N LEU A 360 4.57 -0.71 4.40
CA LEU A 360 5.82 -0.98 3.68
C LEU A 360 6.52 0.31 3.20
N VAL A 361 5.77 1.31 2.74
CA VAL A 361 6.33 2.64 2.45
C VAL A 361 6.87 3.32 3.72
N ALA A 362 6.10 3.28 4.81
CA ALA A 362 6.53 3.84 6.09
C ALA A 362 7.81 3.16 6.60
N ARG A 363 7.92 1.83 6.47
CA ARG A 363 9.11 1.07 6.86
C ARG A 363 10.34 1.47 6.04
N LEU A 364 10.21 1.69 4.74
CA LEU A 364 11.30 2.20 3.90
C LEU A 364 11.80 3.57 4.39
N GLN A 365 10.90 4.45 4.82
CA GLN A 365 11.24 5.77 5.33
C GLN A 365 11.84 5.69 6.75
N ASP A 366 11.10 5.10 7.69
CA ASP A 366 11.36 5.22 9.12
C ASP A 366 12.49 4.28 9.59
N VAL A 367 12.59 3.07 9.00
CA VAL A 367 13.61 2.08 9.36
C VAL A 367 14.83 2.18 8.44
N HIS A 368 14.60 2.33 7.13
CA HIS A 368 15.68 2.32 6.14
C HIS A 368 16.16 3.72 5.71
N GLY A 369 15.51 4.79 6.18
CA GLY A 369 15.90 6.18 5.91
C GLY A 369 15.83 6.54 4.43
N LYS A 370 14.94 5.91 3.67
CA LYS A 370 14.82 6.09 2.23
C LYS A 370 13.81 7.19 1.88
N TYR A 371 14.15 7.99 0.87
CA TYR A 371 13.20 8.85 0.18
C TYR A 371 12.36 8.00 -0.78
N VAL A 372 11.03 8.01 -0.64
CA VAL A 372 10.14 7.12 -1.40
C VAL A 372 9.34 7.92 -2.44
N CYS A 373 9.48 7.51 -3.71
CA CYS A 373 8.60 7.94 -4.79
C CYS A 373 7.65 6.79 -5.14
N ALA A 374 6.35 6.96 -4.84
CA ALA A 374 5.34 5.92 -4.99
C ALA A 374 4.43 6.18 -6.20
N PHE A 375 4.02 5.10 -6.87
CA PHE A 375 3.14 5.12 -8.03
C PHE A 375 1.95 4.19 -7.81
N GLY A 376 0.74 4.64 -8.15
CA GLY A 376 -0.46 3.82 -8.07
C GLY A 376 -1.64 4.44 -8.81
N ASP A 377 -2.65 3.63 -9.11
CA ASP A 377 -3.84 4.05 -9.87
C ASP A 377 -5.13 4.01 -9.04
N SER A 378 -5.16 3.24 -7.95
CA SER A 378 -6.40 2.80 -7.30
C SER A 378 -6.57 3.35 -5.87
N ILE A 379 -7.76 3.11 -5.29
CA ILE A 379 -8.02 3.42 -3.88
C ILE A 379 -7.08 2.65 -2.96
N LEU A 380 -6.71 1.41 -3.34
CA LEU A 380 -5.82 0.57 -2.52
C LEU A 380 -4.40 1.14 -2.45
N ASP A 381 -4.04 2.01 -3.39
CA ASP A 381 -2.74 2.66 -3.43
C ASP A 381 -2.73 4.01 -2.71
N LEU A 382 -3.89 4.63 -2.54
CA LEU A 382 -4.00 5.95 -1.95
C LEU A 382 -3.35 6.04 -0.55
N PRO A 383 -3.48 5.04 0.34
CA PRO A 383 -2.74 5.02 1.61
C PRO A 383 -1.22 5.05 1.43
N MET A 384 -0.65 4.23 0.54
CA MET A 384 0.81 4.25 0.32
C MET A 384 1.30 5.52 -0.36
N LEU A 385 0.49 6.09 -1.26
CA LEU A 385 0.77 7.38 -1.90
C LEU A 385 0.78 8.52 -0.88
N LYS A 386 -0.14 8.52 0.10
CA LYS A 386 -0.18 9.52 1.18
C LYS A 386 1.01 9.47 2.12
N VAL A 387 1.63 8.30 2.28
CA VAL A 387 2.81 8.11 3.15
C VAL A 387 4.10 8.51 2.43
N ALA A 388 4.18 8.28 1.12
CA ALA A 388 5.37 8.54 0.32
C ALA A 388 5.79 10.03 0.32
N ASP A 389 7.09 10.28 0.16
CA ASP A 389 7.64 11.64 0.03
C ASP A 389 7.24 12.28 -1.30
N ARG A 390 7.06 11.44 -2.33
CA ARG A 390 6.48 11.84 -3.60
C ARG A 390 5.45 10.82 -4.08
N ALA A 391 4.30 11.32 -4.51
CA ALA A 391 3.20 10.51 -5.00
C ALA A 391 2.90 10.82 -6.48
N VAL A 392 2.85 9.77 -7.30
CA VAL A 392 2.49 9.85 -8.71
C VAL A 392 1.26 8.98 -8.95
N VAL A 393 0.14 9.61 -9.30
CA VAL A 393 -1.08 8.91 -9.71
C VAL A 393 -0.97 8.51 -11.17
N VAL A 394 -1.06 7.22 -11.45
CA VAL A 394 -1.09 6.71 -12.82
C VAL A 394 -2.51 6.81 -13.37
N VAL A 395 -2.65 7.45 -14.52
CA VAL A 395 -3.95 7.72 -15.15
C VAL A 395 -4.06 6.94 -16.45
N GLY A 396 -4.70 5.79 -16.34
CA GLY A 396 -5.12 4.94 -17.46
C GLY A 396 -6.31 5.49 -18.24
N GLU A 397 -6.68 4.79 -19.31
CA GLU A 397 -7.84 5.05 -20.16
C GLU A 397 -9.14 5.24 -19.36
N GLU A 398 -9.96 6.23 -19.74
CA GLU A 398 -11.21 6.58 -19.02
C GLU A 398 -12.13 5.40 -18.75
N GLY A 399 -12.33 4.52 -19.74
CA GLY A 399 -13.23 3.37 -19.64
C GLY A 399 -12.81 2.33 -18.59
N LYS A 400 -11.56 2.34 -18.16
CA LYS A 400 -11.00 1.41 -17.16
C LYS A 400 -10.86 2.02 -15.76
N ARG A 401 -11.18 3.31 -15.60
CA ARG A 401 -11.00 4.04 -14.33
C ARG A 401 -12.04 3.67 -13.28
N SER A 402 -11.61 3.65 -12.03
CA SER A 402 -12.51 3.54 -10.88
C SER A 402 -13.10 4.90 -10.50
N ARG A 403 -14.43 5.04 -10.62
CA ARG A 403 -15.18 6.22 -10.12
C ARG A 403 -15.04 6.42 -8.61
N ALA A 404 -14.81 5.35 -7.86
CA ALA A 404 -14.58 5.45 -6.43
C ALA A 404 -13.24 6.16 -6.17
N MET A 405 -12.20 5.86 -6.96
CA MET A 405 -10.90 6.50 -6.84
C MET A 405 -10.95 7.99 -7.19
N GLU A 406 -11.73 8.39 -8.21
CA GLU A 406 -11.90 9.82 -8.53
C GLU A 406 -12.40 10.63 -7.33
N ARG A 407 -13.45 10.14 -6.66
CA ARG A 407 -14.00 10.79 -5.46
C ARG A 407 -13.00 10.79 -4.29
N ALA A 408 -12.33 9.67 -4.05
CA ALA A 408 -11.36 9.55 -2.97
C ALA A 408 -10.14 10.47 -3.16
N LEU A 409 -9.64 10.55 -4.40
CA LEU A 409 -8.50 11.38 -4.75
C LEU A 409 -8.83 12.88 -4.68
N ALA A 410 -9.99 13.30 -5.22
CA ALA A 410 -10.44 14.69 -5.12
C ALA A 410 -10.53 15.13 -3.65
N ARG A 411 -11.16 14.31 -2.81
CA ARG A 411 -11.26 14.55 -1.37
C ARG A 411 -9.88 14.65 -0.70
N ALA A 412 -8.97 13.74 -1.02
CA ALA A 412 -7.63 13.75 -0.46
C ALA A 412 -6.87 15.05 -0.80
N VAL A 413 -6.97 15.51 -2.05
CA VAL A 413 -6.29 16.73 -2.51
C VAL A 413 -6.92 17.99 -1.90
N GLU A 414 -8.25 18.05 -1.81
CA GLU A 414 -9.00 19.25 -1.40
C GLU A 414 -9.14 19.41 0.12
N GLU A 415 -9.44 18.31 0.83
CA GLU A 415 -9.71 18.34 2.27
C GLU A 415 -8.45 17.99 3.09
N ASP A 416 -7.70 16.96 2.67
CA ASP A 416 -6.57 16.44 3.45
C ASP A 416 -5.24 17.14 3.09
N GLY A 417 -5.23 18.01 2.07
CA GLY A 417 -4.02 18.68 1.59
C GLY A 417 -3.00 17.74 0.95
N PHE A 418 -3.44 16.57 0.47
CA PHE A 418 -2.60 15.59 -0.21
C PHE A 418 -2.01 16.19 -1.49
N LEU A 419 -0.68 16.12 -1.61
CA LEU A 419 0.07 16.59 -2.76
C LEU A 419 0.52 15.39 -3.59
N ALA A 420 0.16 15.40 -4.86
CA ALA A 420 0.58 14.40 -5.84
C ALA A 420 0.62 15.04 -7.23
N CYS A 421 1.25 14.35 -8.17
CA CYS A 421 1.10 14.61 -9.60
C CYS A 421 0.42 13.43 -10.28
N GLN A 422 0.11 13.59 -11.57
CA GLN A 422 -0.41 12.51 -12.41
C GLN A 422 0.42 12.32 -13.66
N VAL A 423 0.66 11.05 -13.99
CA VAL A 423 1.18 10.63 -15.28
C VAL A 423 0.04 10.03 -16.09
N ILE A 424 -0.07 10.43 -17.36
CA ILE A 424 -1.14 9.99 -18.26
C ILE A 424 -0.59 8.91 -19.19
N LEU A 425 -1.16 7.71 -19.12
CA LEU A 425 -0.73 6.54 -19.89
C LEU A 425 -1.94 5.81 -20.50
N PRO A 426 -2.12 5.77 -21.83
CA PRO A 426 -1.29 6.39 -22.86
C PRO A 426 -1.51 7.92 -22.94
N PRO A 427 -0.57 8.71 -23.53
CA PRO A 427 -0.62 10.18 -23.56
C PRO A 427 -1.86 10.80 -24.22
N THR A 428 -2.64 10.01 -24.97
CA THR A 428 -3.91 10.44 -25.60
C THR A 428 -5.07 10.54 -24.61
N THR A 429 -4.86 10.14 -23.37
CA THR A 429 -5.87 10.02 -22.34
C THR A 429 -6.09 11.37 -21.63
N SER A 430 -7.30 11.61 -21.12
CA SER A 430 -7.58 12.83 -20.35
C SER A 430 -6.94 12.78 -18.95
N PRO A 431 -6.57 13.92 -18.35
CA PRO A 431 -6.24 13.97 -16.92
C PRO A 431 -7.39 13.43 -16.05
N ARG A 432 -7.07 12.80 -14.92
CA ARG A 432 -8.09 12.28 -13.97
C ARG A 432 -8.70 13.41 -13.13
N LEU A 433 -7.86 14.32 -12.64
CA LEU A 433 -8.27 15.63 -12.12
C LEU A 433 -7.63 16.70 -13.00
N ASP A 434 -8.05 17.96 -12.91
CA ASP A 434 -7.40 19.02 -13.68
C ASP A 434 -5.94 19.22 -13.27
N SER A 435 -5.17 19.84 -14.17
CA SER A 435 -3.73 20.05 -14.01
C SER A 435 -3.36 21.11 -12.96
N VAL A 436 -4.34 21.80 -12.34
CA VAL A 436 -4.08 22.73 -11.23
C VAL A 436 -4.13 21.95 -9.91
N ARG A 437 -5.16 21.12 -9.72
CA ARG A 437 -5.30 20.26 -8.53
C ARG A 437 -4.33 19.10 -8.53
N LEU A 438 -4.08 18.48 -9.68
CA LEU A 438 -3.18 17.34 -9.84
C LEU A 438 -2.25 17.59 -11.04
N PRO A 439 -1.06 18.20 -10.83
CA PRO A 439 -0.17 18.58 -11.92
C PRO A 439 0.27 17.40 -12.79
N LEU A 440 0.50 17.67 -14.08
CA LEU A 440 1.01 16.68 -15.01
C LEU A 440 2.51 16.45 -14.82
N VAL A 441 2.93 15.20 -14.87
CA VAL A 441 4.36 14.83 -14.85
C VAL A 441 4.72 13.94 -16.04
N ASP A 442 5.87 14.24 -16.65
CA ASP A 442 6.52 13.37 -17.61
C ASP A 442 7.61 12.55 -16.89
N ILE A 443 7.29 11.28 -16.63
CA ILE A 443 8.16 10.35 -15.91
C ILE A 443 9.42 9.97 -16.72
N THR A 444 9.44 10.32 -18.00
CA THR A 444 10.56 10.06 -18.92
C THR A 444 11.54 11.22 -19.02
N SER A 445 11.14 12.39 -18.52
CA SER A 445 11.94 13.61 -18.60
C SER A 445 13.21 13.53 -17.74
N GLU A 446 14.29 14.15 -18.23
CA GLU A 446 15.54 14.29 -17.45
C GLU A 446 15.31 14.94 -16.09
N HIS A 447 14.38 15.90 -16.03
CA HIS A 447 14.03 16.61 -14.81
C HIS A 447 13.43 15.64 -13.78
N PHE A 448 12.47 14.81 -14.19
CA PHE A 448 11.86 13.84 -13.29
C PHE A 448 12.88 12.80 -12.82
N LEU A 449 13.68 12.24 -13.73
CA LEU A 449 14.70 11.25 -13.38
C LEU A 449 15.74 11.81 -12.40
N ALA A 450 16.19 13.06 -12.60
CA ALA A 450 17.09 13.73 -11.67
C ALA A 450 16.47 13.91 -10.28
N SER A 451 15.17 14.21 -10.21
CA SER A 451 14.45 14.38 -8.94
C SER A 451 14.22 13.08 -8.16
N ILE A 452 14.25 11.91 -8.83
CA ILE A 452 14.24 10.61 -8.14
C ILE A 452 15.63 10.31 -7.56
N LEU A 453 16.70 10.68 -8.27
CA LEU A 453 18.08 10.39 -7.87
C LEU A 453 18.56 11.23 -6.69
N SER A 454 17.94 12.39 -6.45
CA SER A 454 18.33 13.33 -5.41
C SER A 454 17.11 14.02 -4.79
N PRO A 455 16.98 14.08 -3.45
CA PRO A 455 15.93 14.84 -2.77
C PRO A 455 16.09 16.37 -2.93
N VAL A 456 17.19 16.80 -3.57
CA VAL A 456 17.44 18.19 -3.92
C VAL A 456 17.02 18.41 -5.35
N VAL A 457 16.15 19.39 -5.54
CA VAL A 457 15.67 19.79 -6.85
C VAL A 457 16.60 20.82 -7.46
N LEU A 458 17.16 20.48 -8.63
CA LEU A 458 18.11 21.32 -9.33
C LEU A 458 17.47 21.96 -10.55
N ALA A 459 17.79 23.24 -10.80
CA ALA A 459 17.42 23.88 -12.04
C ALA A 459 18.01 23.13 -13.27
N PRO A 460 17.33 23.11 -14.42
CA PRO A 460 17.85 22.52 -15.65
C PRO A 460 19.23 23.07 -15.99
N ALA A 461 20.14 22.19 -16.44
CA ALA A 461 21.56 22.54 -16.61
C ALA A 461 21.80 23.79 -17.47
N ASN A 462 21.02 24.00 -18.53
CA ASN A 462 21.15 25.17 -19.40
C ASN A 462 20.68 26.46 -18.70
N VAL A 463 19.59 26.40 -17.94
CA VAL A 463 19.10 27.54 -17.14
C VAL A 463 20.09 27.87 -16.04
N ALA A 464 20.57 26.85 -15.33
CA ALA A 464 21.60 26.99 -14.32
C ALA A 464 22.86 27.68 -14.89
N ARG A 465 23.33 27.25 -16.07
CA ARG A 465 24.49 27.85 -16.75
C ARG A 465 24.29 29.32 -17.08
N LEU A 466 23.13 29.68 -17.61
CA LEU A 466 22.81 31.07 -17.96
C LEU A 466 22.76 31.95 -16.70
N LEU A 467 21.94 31.56 -15.72
CA LEU A 467 21.68 32.38 -14.53
C LEU A 467 22.88 32.44 -13.58
N MET A 468 23.71 31.38 -13.50
CA MET A 468 24.88 31.41 -12.63
C MET A 468 26.02 32.29 -13.16
N THR A 469 26.06 32.57 -14.47
CA THR A 469 27.16 33.28 -15.12
C THR A 469 27.45 34.64 -14.47
N PRO A 470 26.48 35.57 -14.37
CA PRO A 470 26.72 36.86 -13.72
C PRO A 470 27.02 36.76 -12.22
N MET A 471 26.56 35.69 -11.55
CA MET A 471 26.88 35.45 -10.13
C MET A 471 28.35 35.05 -9.92
N ARG A 472 28.94 34.41 -10.93
CA ARG A 472 30.31 33.89 -10.89
C ARG A 472 31.35 34.83 -11.50
N ASP A 473 30.92 35.78 -12.32
CA ASP A 473 31.83 36.75 -12.93
C ASP A 473 32.43 37.68 -11.86
N ALA A 474 33.76 37.64 -11.72
CA ALA A 474 34.50 38.46 -10.77
C ALA A 474 34.40 39.97 -11.07
N ALA A 475 34.10 40.35 -12.32
CA ALA A 475 33.85 41.75 -12.70
C ALA A 475 32.49 42.26 -12.20
N VAL A 476 31.58 41.37 -11.79
CA VAL A 476 30.26 41.73 -11.28
C VAL A 476 30.28 41.75 -9.74
N SER A 477 29.91 42.90 -9.17
CA SER A 477 29.87 43.13 -7.71
C SER A 477 28.80 44.16 -7.34
N GLY A 478 28.49 44.28 -6.05
CA GLY A 478 27.58 45.28 -5.52
C GLY A 478 26.17 45.17 -6.10
N PRO A 479 25.54 46.29 -6.52
CA PRO A 479 24.15 46.29 -7.03
C PRO A 479 23.90 45.32 -8.19
N HIS A 480 24.84 45.19 -9.12
CA HIS A 480 24.69 44.29 -10.28
C HIS A 480 24.70 42.82 -9.85
N LEU A 481 25.55 42.46 -8.87
CA LEU A 481 25.57 41.10 -8.33
C LEU A 481 24.29 40.80 -7.54
N ARG A 482 23.79 41.77 -6.75
CA ARG A 482 22.50 41.62 -6.05
C ARG A 482 21.36 41.36 -7.03
N LYS A 483 21.30 42.12 -8.13
CA LYS A 483 20.28 41.93 -9.18
C LYS A 483 20.37 40.57 -9.88
N ALA A 484 21.58 40.02 -10.03
CA ALA A 484 21.76 38.66 -10.54
C ALA A 484 21.18 37.62 -9.56
N HIS A 485 21.46 37.75 -8.26
CA HIS A 485 20.91 36.86 -7.23
C HIS A 485 19.39 37.00 -7.10
N GLU A 486 18.84 38.21 -7.21
CA GLU A 486 17.40 38.48 -7.25
C GLU A 486 16.73 37.79 -8.44
N SER A 487 17.33 37.90 -9.64
CA SER A 487 16.84 37.22 -10.84
C SER A 487 16.81 35.69 -10.67
N VAL A 488 17.80 35.14 -9.97
CA VAL A 488 17.84 33.70 -9.62
C VAL A 488 16.77 33.36 -8.59
N GLY A 489 16.57 34.18 -7.57
CA GLY A 489 15.52 34.01 -6.57
C GLY A 489 14.13 33.97 -7.20
N ARG A 490 13.86 34.91 -8.12
CA ARG A 490 12.62 34.94 -8.90
C ARG A 490 12.41 33.67 -9.72
N TYR A 491 13.46 33.22 -10.43
CA TYR A 491 13.39 31.98 -11.20
C TYR A 491 13.14 30.76 -10.32
N LEU A 492 13.86 30.62 -9.21
CA LEU A 492 13.70 29.49 -8.30
C LEU A 492 12.34 29.51 -7.61
N ALA A 493 11.80 30.67 -7.26
CA ALA A 493 10.45 30.80 -6.72
C ALA A 493 9.38 30.33 -7.71
N VAL A 494 9.46 30.74 -8.99
CA VAL A 494 8.58 30.19 -10.04
C VAL A 494 8.80 28.70 -10.22
N SER A 495 10.05 28.25 -10.12
CA SER A 495 10.39 26.83 -10.21
C SER A 495 9.81 26.03 -9.05
N LEU A 496 9.44 26.61 -7.91
CA LEU A 496 8.74 25.88 -6.84
C LEU A 496 7.41 25.29 -7.31
N LEU A 497 6.77 25.91 -8.32
CA LEU A 497 5.57 25.38 -8.97
C LEU A 497 5.86 24.17 -9.86
N SER A 498 7.03 24.15 -10.52
CA SER A 498 7.39 23.15 -11.54
C SER A 498 8.28 22.02 -11.03
N ALA A 499 9.10 22.31 -10.03
CA ALA A 499 10.30 21.54 -9.78
C ALA A 499 10.11 20.48 -8.68
N SER A 500 9.07 20.58 -7.85
CA SER A 500 8.91 19.61 -6.76
C SER A 500 7.55 19.60 -6.05
N GLU A 501 6.46 20.07 -6.68
CA GLU A 501 5.12 19.98 -6.05
C GLU A 501 5.10 20.63 -4.63
N CYS A 502 6.06 21.52 -4.32
CA CYS A 502 6.35 22.00 -2.96
C CYS A 502 5.27 22.94 -2.45
N ILE A 503 4.82 23.84 -3.33
CA ILE A 503 3.77 24.82 -3.06
C ILE A 503 2.93 24.86 -4.32
N GLY A 504 1.66 24.46 -4.21
CA GLY A 504 0.71 24.47 -5.32
C GLY A 504 0.19 25.86 -5.65
N LEU A 505 -0.78 25.92 -6.57
CA LEU A 505 -1.59 27.11 -6.80
C LEU A 505 -2.90 27.05 -6.01
N GLU A 506 -3.47 28.22 -5.75
CA GLU A 506 -4.85 28.40 -5.34
C GLU A 506 -5.57 29.41 -6.24
N GLU A 507 -6.87 29.18 -6.39
CA GLU A 507 -7.76 30.10 -7.09
C GLU A 507 -8.21 31.23 -6.18
N TYR A 508 -8.35 32.43 -6.74
CA TYR A 508 -8.97 33.55 -6.05
C TYR A 508 -9.75 34.43 -7.04
N SER A 509 -10.76 35.15 -6.54
CA SER A 509 -11.55 36.06 -7.38
C SER A 509 -10.75 37.30 -7.75
N ILE A 510 -10.71 37.62 -9.04
CA ILE A 510 -10.14 38.85 -9.59
C ILE A 510 -11.19 39.59 -10.41
N ARG A 511 -11.05 40.92 -10.51
CA ARG A 511 -11.83 41.71 -11.47
C ARG A 511 -11.21 41.60 -12.85
N HIS A 512 -11.96 41.05 -13.79
CA HIS A 512 -11.60 41.05 -15.20
C HIS A 512 -11.60 42.47 -15.75
N VAL A 513 -10.79 42.74 -16.77
CA VAL A 513 -10.73 44.06 -17.43
C VAL A 513 -12.06 44.51 -18.04
N GLN A 514 -12.99 43.57 -18.27
CA GLN A 514 -14.35 43.85 -18.75
C GLN A 514 -15.35 44.15 -17.61
N GLY A 515 -14.90 44.23 -16.36
CA GLY A 515 -15.70 44.65 -15.21
C GLY A 515 -16.46 43.55 -14.47
N HIS A 516 -16.43 42.31 -14.94
CA HIS A 516 -16.97 41.14 -14.22
C HIS A 516 -15.90 40.47 -13.35
N GLU A 517 -16.31 39.65 -12.38
CA GLU A 517 -15.39 38.78 -11.66
C GLU A 517 -14.96 37.58 -12.53
N THR A 518 -13.73 37.12 -12.34
CA THR A 518 -13.18 35.92 -12.97
C THR A 518 -12.15 35.27 -12.04
N THR A 519 -11.70 34.07 -12.38
CA THR A 519 -10.69 33.33 -11.59
C THR A 519 -9.28 33.83 -11.91
N GLY A 520 -8.53 34.16 -10.87
CA GLY A 520 -7.08 34.37 -10.89
C GLY A 520 -6.36 33.27 -10.11
N TYR A 521 -5.03 33.24 -10.22
CA TYR A 521 -4.19 32.22 -9.58
C TYR A 521 -3.04 32.87 -8.83
N ARG A 522 -2.68 32.28 -7.69
CA ARG A 522 -1.52 32.65 -6.89
C ARG A 522 -0.97 31.43 -6.17
N PHE A 523 0.12 31.58 -5.42
CA PHE A 523 0.65 30.46 -4.63
C PHE A 523 -0.36 30.06 -3.55
N ARG A 524 -0.51 28.75 -3.33
CA ARG A 524 -1.37 28.21 -2.29
C ARG A 524 -0.89 28.66 -0.92
N ASP A 525 -1.80 29.18 -0.10
CA ASP A 525 -1.52 29.73 1.23
C ASP A 525 -0.43 30.84 1.20
N GLU A 526 -0.37 31.65 0.14
CA GLU A 526 0.68 32.68 -0.01
C GLU A 526 0.72 33.66 1.17
N ALA A 527 -0.44 34.11 1.65
CA ALA A 527 -0.55 34.99 2.83
C ALA A 527 -0.18 34.31 4.16
N ARG A 528 -0.03 32.98 4.16
CA ARG A 528 0.43 32.16 5.28
C ARG A 528 1.78 31.54 4.98
N THR A 529 2.58 32.19 4.13
CA THR A 529 3.96 31.81 3.84
C THR A 529 4.90 32.86 4.43
N THR A 530 6.00 32.42 5.04
CA THR A 530 7.07 33.30 5.53
C THR A 530 8.38 33.03 4.80
N ILE A 531 8.93 34.06 4.16
CA ILE A 531 10.24 34.05 3.50
C ILE A 531 11.28 34.57 4.49
N VAL A 532 12.28 33.75 4.78
CA VAL A 532 13.37 34.07 5.70
C VAL A 532 14.66 34.26 4.90
N ALA A 533 15.08 35.51 4.77
CA ALA A 533 16.37 35.89 4.20
C ALA A 533 17.50 35.57 5.19
N LEU A 534 18.33 34.57 4.86
CA LEU A 534 19.48 34.20 5.69
C LEU A 534 20.62 35.20 5.49
N MET A 535 20.86 35.99 6.52
CA MET A 535 21.73 37.14 6.43
C MET A 535 23.21 36.74 6.45
N ARG A 536 24.06 37.38 5.64
CA ARG A 536 23.76 38.49 4.72
C ARG A 536 23.57 38.02 3.26
N GLY A 537 24.09 36.85 2.92
CA GLY A 537 24.18 36.39 1.54
C GLY A 537 22.85 36.05 0.90
N GLY A 538 21.83 35.67 1.68
CA GLY A 538 20.52 35.25 1.17
C GLY A 538 19.60 36.39 0.74
N GLU A 539 19.76 37.60 1.28
CA GLU A 539 18.80 38.71 1.10
C GLU A 539 18.48 39.04 -0.37
N PRO A 540 19.45 39.26 -1.26
CA PRO A 540 19.14 39.62 -2.65
C PRO A 540 18.34 38.53 -3.37
N MET A 541 18.62 37.25 -3.07
CA MET A 541 17.85 36.14 -3.62
C MET A 541 16.45 36.06 -3.01
N ALA A 542 16.33 36.29 -1.69
CA ALA A 542 15.04 36.31 -0.99
C ALA A 542 14.12 37.39 -1.53
N LEU A 543 14.65 38.58 -1.85
CA LEU A 543 13.88 39.65 -2.50
C LEU A 543 13.28 39.20 -3.83
N GLY A 544 14.02 38.43 -4.63
CA GLY A 544 13.48 37.83 -5.86
C GLY A 544 12.38 36.80 -5.60
N VAL A 545 12.44 36.06 -4.49
CA VAL A 545 11.35 35.16 -4.06
C VAL A 545 10.12 35.97 -3.65
N ASN A 546 10.31 37.05 -2.91
CA ASN A 546 9.21 37.91 -2.45
C ASN A 546 8.54 38.69 -3.59
N GLU A 547 9.28 39.04 -4.65
CA GLU A 547 8.69 39.61 -5.88
C GLU A 547 7.63 38.66 -6.49
N VAL A 548 7.83 37.35 -6.35
CA VAL A 548 6.92 36.31 -6.87
C VAL A 548 5.79 35.97 -5.90
N MET A 549 6.01 36.16 -4.59
CA MET A 549 5.05 35.92 -3.51
C MET A 549 4.84 37.19 -2.68
N PRO A 550 4.20 38.23 -3.25
CA PRO A 550 4.07 39.54 -2.58
C PRO A 550 3.24 39.52 -1.29
N LEU A 551 2.39 38.51 -1.07
CA LEU A 551 1.59 38.38 0.15
C LEU A 551 2.33 37.67 1.28
N ALA A 552 3.46 37.02 1.00
CA ALA A 552 4.24 36.30 1.99
C ALA A 552 4.94 37.27 2.96
N MET A 553 4.99 36.90 4.24
CA MET A 553 5.75 37.63 5.25
C MET A 553 7.26 37.57 4.91
N PHE A 554 7.98 38.68 5.08
CA PHE A 554 9.42 38.73 4.80
C PHE A 554 10.23 39.03 6.07
N VAL A 555 11.13 38.12 6.43
CA VAL A 555 11.91 38.16 7.66
C VAL A 555 13.41 38.09 7.36
N HIS A 556 14.20 38.93 8.01
CA HIS A 556 15.66 38.82 8.00
C HIS A 556 16.13 38.05 9.23
N ALA A 557 16.97 37.03 9.04
CA ALA A 557 17.52 36.26 10.15
C ALA A 557 18.99 35.92 9.92
N LYS A 558 19.84 36.17 10.92
CA LYS A 558 21.26 35.78 10.89
C LYS A 558 21.49 34.49 11.68
N LEU A 559 20.79 34.34 12.80
CA LEU A 559 20.85 33.19 13.69
C LEU A 559 19.46 32.54 13.79
N PRO A 560 19.37 31.23 14.10
CA PRO A 560 18.08 30.59 14.31
C PRO A 560 17.21 31.30 15.35
N SER A 561 17.81 31.82 16.42
CA SER A 561 17.12 32.59 17.47
C SER A 561 16.42 33.86 16.98
N ASP A 562 16.81 34.40 15.81
CA ASP A 562 16.17 35.58 15.23
C ASP A 562 14.78 35.23 14.68
N LEU A 563 14.51 33.94 14.41
CA LEU A 563 13.20 33.44 14.03
C LEU A 563 12.32 33.24 15.27
N LYS A 564 11.58 34.29 15.62
CA LYS A 564 10.62 34.29 16.72
C LYS A 564 9.41 33.40 16.40
N ALA A 565 8.73 32.93 17.45
CA ALA A 565 7.56 32.06 17.32
C ALA A 565 6.43 32.71 16.50
N GLU A 566 6.22 34.02 16.66
CA GLU A 566 5.24 34.81 15.91
C GLU A 566 5.46 34.82 14.38
N TYR A 567 6.66 34.49 13.90
CA TYR A 567 6.96 34.37 12.46
C TYR A 567 6.67 32.96 11.91
N VAL A 568 6.34 32.00 12.78
CA VAL A 568 6.11 30.59 12.43
C VAL A 568 4.67 30.18 12.76
N GLU A 569 4.14 30.63 13.90
CA GLU A 569 2.79 30.32 14.35
C GLU A 569 1.73 30.74 13.32
N GLY A 570 0.84 29.80 12.98
CA GLY A 570 -0.24 30.03 12.02
C GLY A 570 0.18 30.04 10.55
N GLN A 571 1.49 29.97 10.24
CA GLN A 571 1.99 29.82 8.89
C GLN A 571 1.77 28.39 8.38
N ARG A 572 1.76 28.22 7.06
CA ARG A 572 1.70 26.92 6.36
C ARG A 572 3.04 26.52 5.78
N THR A 573 3.84 27.51 5.38
CA THR A 573 5.14 27.29 4.73
C THR A 573 6.16 28.31 5.21
N ILE A 574 7.38 27.85 5.49
CA ILE A 574 8.57 28.68 5.71
C ILE A 574 9.55 28.46 4.56
N ILE A 575 9.98 29.54 3.91
CA ILE A 575 10.98 29.51 2.84
C ILE A 575 12.31 30.08 3.36
N LEU A 576 13.29 29.22 3.61
CA LEU A 576 14.65 29.63 4.00
C LEU A 576 15.47 29.94 2.75
N VAL A 577 16.01 31.15 2.62
CA VAL A 577 16.74 31.56 1.41
C VAL A 577 18.19 31.89 1.73
N ASP A 578 19.12 31.18 1.10
CA ASP A 578 20.56 31.44 1.20
C ASP A 578 21.25 31.35 -0.15
N SER A 579 22.27 32.17 -0.40
CA SER A 579 22.98 32.13 -1.67
C SER A 579 23.83 30.86 -1.84
N VAL A 580 24.43 30.35 -0.76
CA VAL A 580 25.37 29.21 -0.82
C VAL A 580 25.22 28.29 0.40
N ILE A 581 24.86 27.02 0.16
CA ILE A 581 24.84 25.97 1.18
C ILE A 581 26.11 25.13 1.06
N ASN A 582 27.06 25.36 1.97
CA ASN A 582 28.32 24.63 2.03
C ASN A 582 28.22 23.34 2.85
N THR A 583 27.99 23.43 4.16
CA THR A 583 27.83 22.24 5.04
C THR A 583 26.39 21.97 5.41
N GLY A 584 25.50 22.96 5.25
CA GLY A 584 24.12 22.90 5.71
C GLY A 584 23.91 23.19 7.19
N THR A 585 24.97 23.46 7.96
CA THR A 585 24.87 23.64 9.43
C THR A 585 23.90 24.76 9.82
N SER A 586 23.94 25.90 9.12
CA SER A 586 23.01 27.01 9.37
C SER A 586 21.57 26.58 9.11
N ILE A 587 21.31 25.95 7.97
CA ILE A 587 19.97 25.45 7.60
C ILE A 587 19.44 24.48 8.66
N VAL A 588 20.24 23.52 9.11
CA VAL A 588 19.84 22.57 10.16
C VAL A 588 19.45 23.29 11.45
N GLY A 589 20.19 24.34 11.84
CA GLY A 589 19.84 25.15 13.02
C GLY A 589 18.50 25.87 12.86
N PHE A 590 18.23 26.44 11.69
CA PHE A 590 16.93 27.07 11.40
C PHE A 590 15.79 26.05 11.36
N VAL A 591 16.00 24.89 10.75
CA VAL A 591 15.00 23.81 10.74
C VAL A 591 14.66 23.38 12.16
N ALA A 592 15.67 23.12 13.01
CA ALA A 592 15.45 22.76 14.40
C ALA A 592 14.61 23.82 15.13
N ARG A 593 14.94 25.10 14.96
CA ARG A 593 14.18 26.21 15.54
C ARG A 593 12.72 26.25 15.06
N ILE A 594 12.48 26.03 13.77
CA ILE A 594 11.11 26.00 13.22
C ILE A 594 10.34 24.83 13.83
N ARG A 595 10.96 23.65 13.92
CA ARG A 595 10.37 22.43 14.45
C ARG A 595 10.06 22.49 15.94
N GLU A 596 10.80 23.29 16.72
CA GLU A 596 10.46 23.60 18.11
C GLU A 596 9.11 24.32 18.26
N VAL A 597 8.72 25.11 17.25
CA VAL A 597 7.48 25.89 17.26
C VAL A 597 6.34 25.13 16.57
N ASP A 598 6.63 24.53 15.41
CA ASP A 598 5.67 23.73 14.66
C ASP A 598 6.36 22.50 14.03
N ALA A 599 6.00 21.32 14.53
CA ALA A 599 6.58 20.04 14.10
C ALA A 599 6.21 19.65 12.66
N CYS A 600 5.12 20.19 12.11
CA CYS A 600 4.53 19.75 10.84
C CYS A 600 4.57 20.81 9.73
N ILE A 601 4.95 22.06 10.03
CA ILE A 601 4.99 23.13 9.02
C ILE A 601 5.91 22.77 7.83
N ARG A 602 5.55 23.17 6.61
CA ARG A 602 6.41 22.95 5.46
C ARG A 602 7.64 23.87 5.50
N ILE A 603 8.81 23.33 5.20
CA ILE A 603 10.06 24.08 5.07
C ILE A 603 10.62 23.87 3.67
N VAL A 604 10.81 24.97 2.94
CA VAL A 604 11.45 24.97 1.63
C VAL A 604 12.75 25.76 1.73
N VAL A 605 13.85 25.20 1.26
CA VAL A 605 15.13 25.91 1.18
C VAL A 605 15.40 26.30 -0.26
N VAL A 606 15.63 27.58 -0.51
CA VAL A 606 16.00 28.11 -1.83
C VAL A 606 17.48 28.49 -1.81
N ALA A 607 18.26 27.93 -2.73
CA ALA A 607 19.69 28.19 -2.80
C ALA A 607 20.26 28.44 -4.20
N GLY A 608 21.22 29.37 -4.29
CA GLY A 608 22.00 29.56 -5.51
C GLY A 608 22.97 28.41 -5.78
N VAL A 609 23.61 27.88 -4.74
CA VAL A 609 24.57 26.79 -4.86
C VAL A 609 24.43 25.86 -3.67
N VAL A 610 24.39 24.56 -3.94
CA VAL A 610 24.52 23.51 -2.91
C VAL A 610 25.78 22.69 -3.14
N GLN A 611 26.49 22.36 -2.07
CA GLN A 611 27.73 21.58 -2.16
C GLN A 611 27.42 20.08 -2.24
N ALA A 612 28.01 19.34 -3.17
CA ALA A 612 27.63 17.95 -3.43
C ALA A 612 27.75 17.00 -2.21
N LYS A 613 28.71 17.27 -1.31
CA LYS A 613 28.93 16.48 -0.08
C LYS A 613 28.08 16.96 1.10
N SER A 614 27.32 18.06 0.97
CA SER A 614 26.37 18.45 2.03
C SER A 614 25.20 17.47 2.14
N PHE A 615 25.08 16.54 1.19
CA PHE A 615 24.02 15.52 1.13
C PHE A 615 24.52 14.10 1.42
N SER A 616 25.82 13.93 1.73
CA SER A 616 26.39 12.63 2.08
C SER A 616 26.86 12.60 3.54
N ARG A 617 26.13 11.84 4.38
CA ARG A 617 26.46 11.58 5.80
C ARG A 617 26.62 12.84 6.66
N THR A 618 25.94 13.94 6.33
CA THR A 618 25.89 15.19 7.12
C THR A 618 24.60 15.30 7.93
N ALA A 619 24.52 16.28 8.84
CA ALA A 619 23.27 16.58 9.55
C ALA A 619 22.16 17.04 8.59
N LEU A 620 22.49 17.79 7.53
CA LEU A 620 21.52 18.21 6.52
C LEU A 620 20.96 17.01 5.73
N ALA A 621 21.81 16.03 5.41
CA ALA A 621 21.36 14.79 4.79
C ALA A 621 20.37 14.03 5.68
N ARG A 622 20.60 14.00 7.00
CA ARG A 622 19.67 13.38 7.95
C ARG A 622 18.34 14.12 8.03
N VAL A 623 18.36 15.46 8.02
CA VAL A 623 17.12 16.26 7.97
C VAL A 623 16.35 15.97 6.69
N LEU A 624 17.02 15.96 5.53
CA LEU A 624 16.40 15.61 4.25
C LEU A 624 15.75 14.22 4.22
N THR A 625 16.33 13.25 4.92
CA THR A 625 15.78 11.89 4.96
C THR A 625 14.70 11.71 6.04
N ALA A 626 14.76 12.47 7.12
CA ALA A 626 13.89 12.27 8.28
C ALA A 626 12.67 13.22 8.30
N ASP A 627 12.77 14.38 7.67
CA ASP A 627 11.72 15.40 7.68
C ASP A 627 10.98 15.42 6.34
N ARG A 628 9.81 14.76 6.32
CA ARG A 628 8.94 14.64 5.13
C ARG A 628 8.43 15.99 4.62
N ASN A 629 8.47 17.04 5.45
CA ASN A 629 8.01 18.38 5.11
C ASN A 629 9.17 19.34 4.80
N PHE A 630 10.36 18.82 4.48
CA PHE A 630 11.56 19.60 4.17
C PHE A 630 12.07 19.36 2.75
N VAL A 631 12.15 20.41 1.93
CA VAL A 631 12.64 20.32 0.54
C VAL A 631 13.74 21.35 0.28
N ILE A 632 14.70 21.01 -0.57
CA ILE A 632 15.71 21.96 -1.06
C ILE A 632 15.57 22.13 -2.57
N VAL A 633 15.46 23.38 -3.00
CA VAL A 633 15.47 23.80 -4.40
C VAL A 633 16.68 24.67 -4.64
N ALA A 634 17.52 24.29 -5.61
CA ALA A 634 18.75 24.99 -5.88
C ALA A 634 19.00 25.23 -7.37
N LEU A 635 19.68 26.32 -7.69
CA LEU A 635 20.08 26.60 -9.07
C LEU A 635 21.09 25.57 -9.58
N ARG A 636 22.06 25.18 -8.74
CA ARG A 636 23.07 24.18 -9.11
C ARG A 636 23.71 23.48 -7.92
N GLN A 637 24.23 22.30 -8.20
CA GLN A 637 25.15 21.58 -7.32
C GLN A 637 26.62 21.88 -7.69
N SER A 638 27.52 21.81 -6.71
CA SER A 638 28.95 22.07 -6.87
C SER A 638 29.79 21.05 -6.10
N ASP A 639 30.72 20.39 -6.78
CA ASP A 639 31.70 19.51 -6.13
C ASP A 639 32.75 20.29 -5.34
N ASN A 640 33.03 21.52 -5.77
CA ASN A 640 33.98 22.39 -5.10
C ASN A 640 33.40 22.87 -3.76
N LYS A 641 34.06 22.49 -2.66
CA LYS A 641 33.79 23.01 -1.32
C LYS A 641 34.72 24.19 -1.07
N PHE A 642 34.17 25.39 -1.12
CA PHE A 642 34.92 26.63 -0.93
C PHE A 642 34.17 27.57 0.01
N THR A 643 34.86 28.02 1.05
CA THR A 643 34.38 29.08 1.94
C THR A 643 35.15 30.34 1.60
N GLY A 644 34.47 31.31 0.98
CA GLY A 644 35.08 32.55 0.56
C GLY A 644 35.57 33.38 1.74
N LYS A 645 36.60 34.19 1.48
CA LYS A 645 37.10 35.25 2.38
C LYS A 645 37.40 36.49 1.56
N GLY A 646 37.12 37.67 2.12
CA GLY A 646 37.40 38.97 1.50
C GLY A 646 36.75 39.11 0.12
N THR A 647 37.58 39.21 -0.93
CA THR A 647 37.14 39.39 -2.33
C THR A 647 36.44 38.18 -2.94
N THR A 648 36.50 37.01 -2.28
CA THR A 648 35.87 35.76 -2.76
C THR A 648 34.63 35.36 -1.97
N ASP A 649 34.34 36.06 -0.87
CA ASP A 649 33.12 35.84 -0.08
C ASP A 649 31.89 36.42 -0.78
N THR A 650 30.82 35.62 -0.88
CA THR A 650 29.59 36.02 -1.57
C THR A 650 28.94 37.22 -0.88
N GLY A 651 28.86 37.23 0.45
CA GLY A 651 28.30 38.35 1.20
C GLY A 651 29.08 39.65 0.94
N ASN A 652 30.41 39.59 1.01
CA ASN A 652 31.24 40.77 0.78
C ASN A 652 31.17 41.30 -0.65
N ARG A 653 31.09 40.43 -1.64
CA ARG A 653 30.90 40.85 -3.04
C ARG A 653 29.53 41.47 -3.29
N LEU A 654 28.48 40.98 -2.62
CA LEU A 654 27.12 41.52 -2.77
C LEU A 654 27.01 42.96 -2.25
N PHE A 655 27.76 43.31 -1.20
CA PHE A 655 27.68 44.62 -0.53
C PHE A 655 28.93 45.48 -0.67
N ASN A 656 29.91 45.07 -1.48
CA ASN A 656 31.21 45.74 -1.64
C ASN A 656 31.96 45.95 -0.32
N THR A 657 31.84 45.00 0.61
CA THR A 657 32.49 45.02 1.93
C THR A 657 33.74 44.16 2.00
N THR A 658 34.45 44.00 0.88
CA THR A 658 35.62 43.10 0.74
C THR A 658 36.83 43.46 1.63
N ARG A 659 36.76 44.58 2.35
CA ARG A 659 37.76 45.04 3.32
C ARG A 659 37.40 44.77 4.79
N LEU A 660 36.21 44.22 5.07
CA LEU A 660 35.72 43.96 6.43
C LEU A 660 36.16 42.60 6.99
N ASP A 661 36.94 41.83 6.24
CA ASP A 661 37.43 40.49 6.62
C ASP A 661 38.91 40.48 7.00
#